data_AF-A0A2P5FCF2-F1
#
_entry.id   AF-A0A2P5FCF2-F1
#
_cell.length_a   1.000
_cell.length_b   1.000
_cell.length_c   1.000
_cell.angle_alpha   90.00
_cell.angle_beta   90.00
_cell.angle_gamma   90.00
#
_symmetry.space_group_name_H-M   'P 1'
#
loop_
_entity.id
_entity.type
_entity.pdbx_description
1 polymer ?
#
loop_
_entity_poly.entity_id
_entity_poly.type
_entity_poly.pdbx_seq_one_letter_code
_entity_poly.pdbx_strand_id
1 'polypeptide(L)'
;MESQRGWTTLPWLILCLNIHLATVVSAQFFKPFNVSYDHRALIIDGERRMLISAGIHYPRATPEMWPDLIEKSKEGGADVIQTYVFWNVHEPVRGQYNFDGRYDLVKFVKLVGSRGLYFHLRIGPYVCAEWNFGGFPVWLRDIPGIEFRTDNAPFKEEMQRFVKKIVDLMREEMLFSWQGGPIIMLQIENEYGNIESSFGQKGKEYVKWAAKMALGLRAGVPWVMCRQTDAPDEVIDACNGYYCDGYRPNSHNKPTLWTENWDGWYTSWGERLPHRPVEDLAFAVARFYQRGGSFQNYYMYFGGTNFGRTSGGPFYITSYDYDAPIDEYGLLSEPKWGHLKDLHAAIKLCEPALVAADSPQYLKLGPKQEAHLYRENAHGEDLNFSSYRSKSGCSAFLANIDEHRSATVTFLGQKYNLPPWSVSILPDCRNTVFNTAKVGAQTSIKSVDSVLPLSSDISLSEEVVTQNNGVYSTRSWTTIKEPIGVWSENNFTVQGILEHLNVTKDYSDYLWYITRLYVSDDDISFWEENNIRPAVRIDSMRDLLRVFVNGQLEGSVRGHWVKVSLPVQFVKGYNDLVFLSQTVGLQNYGAFLEKDGAGFRGQIKLTGFRNGDIDLSKSLWTYQVGLKGEFLKIYTVEENGKAEWTDLTPDADPLILTWYKMSYNYVSLLTNALVFFTITQTYFDAPDGAEPVAVDLASMGKGQAWVNGHHIGRYWTLVAPKDGCQNVCDYRGAYNSDKCTTNCGKPTQTLYHIPRAWLKDSNNLLVLFEETGGNPFEISIKLRASRYICAQVSESHYPPVHKWSNGDDGRVLINDLTPEMQLHCQDGYKISSIEFASYGTPQGSCQKFSIGTCHASNSLSVVSEACLGRNSCSVEVSNLVLGGDPCRRIIKTLAVEAICSSSSNVGYAQF
;
A
#
# COMPACT_ATOMS: atom_id res chain seq x y z
N MET A 1 -13.56 81.48 -10.78
CA MET A 1 -14.67 81.57 -11.74
C MET A 1 -14.49 80.44 -12.74
N GLU A 2 -15.46 79.51 -12.73
CA GLU A 2 -16.01 78.69 -13.83
C GLU A 2 -15.37 78.85 -15.22
N SER A 3 -15.29 77.87 -16.13
CA SER A 3 -15.94 76.56 -16.34
C SER A 3 -15.39 76.12 -17.72
N GLN A 4 -14.68 74.98 -17.85
CA GLN A 4 -15.16 73.64 -18.23
C GLN A 4 -15.33 73.34 -19.75
N ARG A 5 -14.78 72.17 -20.13
CA ARG A 5 -15.00 71.26 -21.30
C ARG A 5 -14.29 71.65 -22.61
N GLY A 6 -13.35 70.89 -23.21
CA GLY A 6 -13.11 69.44 -23.29
C GLY A 6 -13.82 68.86 -24.53
N TRP A 7 -13.28 68.02 -25.43
CA TRP A 7 -12.18 67.04 -25.46
C TRP A 7 -11.82 66.72 -26.93
N THR A 8 -10.59 66.27 -27.22
CA THR A 8 -10.24 64.99 -27.91
C THR A 8 -8.79 65.01 -28.45
N THR A 9 -7.95 64.10 -27.98
CA THR A 9 -6.64 63.76 -28.58
C THR A 9 -6.38 62.24 -28.46
N LEU A 10 -5.98 61.62 -29.57
CA LEU A 10 -5.46 60.26 -29.69
C LEU A 10 -3.94 60.24 -29.38
N PRO A 11 -3.35 59.16 -28.81
CA PRO A 11 -1.99 59.18 -28.28
C PRO A 11 -0.94 58.44 -29.16
N TRP A 12 0.32 58.87 -29.04
CA TRP A 12 1.53 58.12 -29.40
C TRP A 12 2.52 58.08 -28.22
N LEU A 13 3.00 56.87 -27.94
CA LEU A 13 4.25 56.45 -27.25
C LEU A 13 4.77 57.23 -26.04
N ILE A 14 4.72 56.61 -24.86
CA ILE A 14 5.78 56.71 -23.84
C ILE A 14 6.09 55.32 -23.24
N LEU A 15 7.40 55.09 -23.17
CA LEU A 15 8.17 54.02 -22.56
C LEU A 15 7.77 53.77 -21.08
N CYS A 16 7.31 52.56 -20.74
CA CYS A 16 7.24 52.08 -19.36
C CYS A 16 8.05 50.79 -19.22
N LEU A 17 9.20 50.92 -18.57
CA LEU A 17 10.04 49.83 -18.07
C LEU A 17 9.27 49.14 -16.92
N ASN A 18 8.48 48.11 -17.22
CA ASN A 18 7.92 47.24 -16.19
C ASN A 18 8.98 46.20 -15.79
N ILE A 19 9.74 46.51 -14.76
CA ILE A 19 10.46 45.51 -13.97
C ILE A 19 9.38 44.66 -13.30
N HIS A 20 8.98 43.56 -13.94
CA HIS A 20 8.37 42.45 -13.21
C HIS A 20 9.49 41.81 -12.38
N LEU A 21 9.76 42.39 -11.20
CA LEU A 21 10.29 41.62 -10.09
C LEU A 21 9.19 40.61 -9.77
N ALA A 22 9.25 39.43 -10.39
CA ALA A 22 8.60 38.26 -9.84
C ALA A 22 9.30 38.00 -8.51
N THR A 23 8.80 38.59 -7.43
CA THR A 23 9.04 38.07 -6.10
C THR A 23 8.47 36.66 -6.12
N VAL A 24 9.32 35.68 -6.41
CA VAL A 24 9.09 34.29 -6.04
C VAL A 24 9.01 34.33 -4.53
N VAL A 25 7.80 34.51 -4.01
CA VAL A 25 7.49 34.23 -2.60
C VAL A 25 7.62 32.72 -2.50
N SER A 26 8.86 32.26 -2.30
CA SER A 26 9.16 30.89 -1.91
C SER A 26 8.35 30.66 -0.63
N ALA A 27 7.38 29.76 -0.71
CA ALA A 27 6.56 29.41 0.45
C ALA A 27 7.45 28.72 1.48
N GLN A 28 7.97 29.49 2.44
CA GLN A 28 8.54 28.94 3.66
C GLN A 28 7.39 28.25 4.42
N PHE A 29 7.47 26.94 4.56
CA PHE A 29 6.47 26.15 5.30
C PHE A 29 6.68 26.29 6.80
N PHE A 30 7.95 26.37 7.20
CA PHE A 30 8.40 26.58 8.56
C PHE A 30 9.34 27.78 8.61
N LYS A 31 9.44 28.40 9.79
CA LYS A 31 10.60 29.24 10.09
C LYS A 31 11.85 28.36 9.99
N PRO A 32 12.91 28.75 9.27
CA PRO A 32 14.13 27.93 9.16
C PRO A 32 14.64 27.45 10.52
N PHE A 33 14.91 26.15 10.63
CA PHE A 33 15.36 25.51 11.86
C PHE A 33 16.44 24.47 11.58
N ASN A 34 17.31 24.22 12.56
CA ASN A 34 18.33 23.19 12.47
C ASN A 34 17.82 21.87 13.03
N VAL A 35 18.36 20.77 12.49
CA VAL A 35 18.12 19.42 13.01
C VAL A 35 19.46 18.80 13.41
N SER A 36 19.54 18.34 14.65
CA SER A 36 20.65 17.56 15.17
C SER A 36 20.11 16.37 15.97
N TYR A 37 20.97 15.67 16.71
CA TYR A 37 20.57 14.57 17.57
C TYR A 37 21.55 14.41 18.72
N ASP A 38 21.10 13.71 19.75
CA ASP A 38 21.95 13.19 20.83
C ASP A 38 21.59 11.73 21.12
N HIS A 39 22.13 11.19 22.22
CA HIS A 39 21.87 9.82 22.66
C HIS A 39 20.38 9.49 22.85
N ARG A 40 19.53 10.50 23.07
CA ARG A 40 18.13 10.33 23.47
C ARG A 40 17.18 10.48 22.29
N ALA A 41 17.33 11.53 21.48
CA ALA A 41 16.38 11.85 20.41
C ALA A 41 16.97 12.73 19.30
N LEU A 42 16.20 12.90 18.22
CA LEU A 42 16.41 14.03 17.32
C LEU A 42 16.07 15.34 18.06
N ILE A 43 16.84 16.38 17.76
CA ILE A 43 16.69 17.72 18.27
C ILE A 43 16.26 18.61 17.11
N ILE A 44 15.03 19.13 17.18
CA ILE A 44 14.40 19.97 16.16
C ILE A 44 14.19 21.35 16.76
N ASP A 45 14.77 22.39 16.15
CA ASP A 45 14.75 23.77 16.67
C ASP A 45 15.21 23.89 18.14
N GLY A 46 16.22 23.08 18.51
CA GLY A 46 16.79 23.07 19.87
C GLY A 46 16.04 22.19 20.87
N GLU A 47 14.93 21.56 20.49
CA GLU A 47 14.13 20.71 21.37
C GLU A 47 14.19 19.24 20.97
N ARG A 48 14.44 18.34 21.94
CA ARG A 48 14.28 16.89 21.74
C ARG A 48 12.81 16.57 21.44
N ARG A 49 12.53 15.66 20.50
CA ARG A 49 11.17 15.28 20.11
C ARG A 49 10.95 13.77 20.12
N MET A 50 9.73 13.34 20.48
CA MET A 50 9.27 11.95 20.33
C MET A 50 8.43 11.84 19.07
N LEU A 51 9.03 11.37 17.97
CA LEU A 51 8.48 11.52 16.62
C LEU A 51 7.77 10.26 16.14
N ILE A 52 6.51 10.42 15.77
CA ILE A 52 5.70 9.37 15.13
C ILE A 52 5.64 9.66 13.63
N SER A 53 5.96 8.67 12.82
CA SER A 53 6.09 8.82 11.37
C SER A 53 5.14 7.89 10.62
N ALA A 54 4.56 8.41 9.53
CA ALA A 54 3.67 7.70 8.64
C ALA A 54 4.35 7.43 7.28
N GLY A 55 4.54 6.16 6.93
CA GLY A 55 5.07 5.73 5.64
C GLY A 55 4.03 5.83 4.53
N ILE A 56 4.27 6.67 3.52
CA ILE A 56 3.40 6.86 2.35
C ILE A 56 4.28 6.95 1.10
N HIS A 57 4.08 6.05 0.14
CA HIS A 57 4.81 6.10 -1.14
C HIS A 57 4.04 6.87 -2.19
N TYR A 58 4.53 8.06 -2.56
CA TYR A 58 3.85 8.96 -3.50
C TYR A 58 3.44 8.30 -4.83
N PRO A 59 4.21 7.37 -5.46
CA PRO A 59 3.78 6.75 -6.72
C PRO A 59 2.72 5.65 -6.58
N ARG A 60 2.41 5.22 -5.35
CA ARG A 60 1.36 4.23 -5.06
C ARG A 60 -0.01 4.88 -4.82
N ALA A 61 -0.08 6.21 -4.95
CA ALA A 61 -1.31 7.01 -4.93
C ALA A 61 -1.29 8.01 -6.10
N THR A 62 -2.44 8.62 -6.39
CA THR A 62 -2.52 9.74 -7.33
C THR A 62 -2.28 11.08 -6.63
N PRO A 63 -1.83 12.12 -7.35
CA PRO A 63 -1.68 13.47 -6.79
C PRO A 63 -2.93 14.02 -6.11
N GLU A 64 -4.10 13.60 -6.55
CA GLU A 64 -5.40 14.00 -6.02
C GLU A 64 -5.71 13.32 -4.68
N MET A 65 -5.15 12.13 -4.42
CA MET A 65 -5.29 11.43 -3.15
C MET A 65 -4.34 11.97 -2.07
N TRP A 66 -3.14 12.47 -2.46
CA TRP A 66 -2.12 12.85 -1.49
C TRP A 66 -2.60 13.82 -0.39
N PRO A 67 -3.40 14.87 -0.66
CA PRO A 67 -3.83 15.80 0.38
C PRO A 67 -4.63 15.12 1.48
N ASP A 68 -5.56 14.25 1.10
CA ASP A 68 -6.42 13.49 2.01
C ASP A 68 -5.62 12.46 2.81
N LEU A 69 -4.70 11.74 2.17
CA LEU A 69 -3.82 10.77 2.85
C LEU A 69 -2.92 11.45 3.90
N ILE A 70 -2.38 12.62 3.57
CA ILE A 70 -1.53 13.41 4.48
C ILE A 70 -2.36 13.96 5.64
N GLU A 71 -3.58 14.45 5.39
CA GLU A 71 -4.46 14.96 6.44
C GLU A 71 -4.88 13.84 7.41
N LYS A 72 -5.32 12.68 6.90
CA LYS A 72 -5.64 11.51 7.73
C LYS A 72 -4.45 11.01 8.56
N SER A 73 -3.24 11.14 8.03
CA SER A 73 -2.01 10.81 8.79
C SER A 73 -1.75 11.80 9.91
N LYS A 74 -1.94 13.10 9.66
CA LYS A 74 -1.85 14.16 10.67
C LYS A 74 -2.90 14.00 11.76
N GLU A 75 -4.16 13.80 11.38
CA GLU A 75 -5.27 13.56 12.30
C GLU A 75 -5.10 12.29 13.11
N GLY A 76 -4.42 11.31 12.53
CA GLY A 76 -4.00 10.08 13.19
C GLY A 76 -2.83 10.27 14.15
N GLY A 77 -2.23 11.47 14.25
CA GLY A 77 -1.16 11.79 15.21
C GLY A 77 0.27 11.67 14.68
N ALA A 78 0.48 11.56 13.36
CA ALA A 78 1.82 11.59 12.79
C ALA A 78 2.44 13.00 12.90
N ASP A 79 3.75 13.06 13.21
CA ASP A 79 4.58 14.27 13.12
C ASP A 79 5.35 14.34 11.79
N VAL A 80 5.63 13.17 11.19
CA VAL A 80 6.53 13.02 10.04
C VAL A 80 5.87 12.16 8.95
N ILE A 81 6.05 12.50 7.68
CA ILE A 81 5.80 11.59 6.56
C ILE A 81 7.13 11.02 6.08
N GLN A 82 7.18 9.71 5.83
CA GLN A 82 8.34 9.02 5.28
C GLN A 82 8.02 8.43 3.91
N THR A 83 8.92 8.60 2.94
CA THR A 83 8.84 7.92 1.64
C THR A 83 10.21 7.52 1.12
N TYR A 84 10.25 6.45 0.34
CA TYR A 84 11.36 6.16 -0.56
C TYR A 84 11.37 7.09 -1.78
N VAL A 85 12.51 7.14 -2.50
CA VAL A 85 12.61 7.68 -3.87
C VAL A 85 12.82 6.54 -4.86
N PHE A 86 11.98 6.46 -5.89
CA PHE A 86 11.96 5.33 -6.82
C PHE A 86 12.74 5.64 -8.11
N TRP A 87 14.04 5.30 -8.13
CA TRP A 87 14.94 5.70 -9.23
C TRP A 87 14.48 5.21 -10.61
N ASN A 88 14.01 3.97 -10.74
CA ASN A 88 13.58 3.38 -11.99
C ASN A 88 12.50 4.18 -12.74
N VAL A 89 11.56 4.80 -12.03
CA VAL A 89 10.50 5.63 -12.62
C VAL A 89 10.92 7.08 -12.79
N HIS A 90 11.86 7.55 -11.98
CA HIS A 90 12.43 8.89 -12.13
C HIS A 90 13.48 8.99 -13.22
N GLU A 91 14.09 7.89 -13.63
CA GLU A 91 15.07 7.85 -14.72
C GLU A 91 14.87 6.60 -15.60
N PRO A 92 13.72 6.51 -16.29
CA PRO A 92 13.41 5.35 -17.13
C PRO A 92 14.40 5.17 -18.28
N VAL A 93 15.02 6.26 -18.73
CA VAL A 93 16.14 6.30 -19.68
C VAL A 93 17.28 7.07 -19.04
N ARG A 94 18.50 6.55 -19.09
CA ARG A 94 19.69 7.18 -18.50
C ARG A 94 19.82 8.64 -18.97
N GLY A 95 19.87 9.57 -18.02
CA GLY A 95 19.96 11.01 -18.23
C GLY A 95 18.63 11.73 -18.45
N GLN A 96 17.50 11.01 -18.58
CA GLN A 96 16.18 11.60 -18.80
C GLN A 96 15.30 11.40 -17.56
N TYR A 97 15.03 12.50 -16.86
CA TYR A 97 14.30 12.46 -15.60
C TYR A 97 12.80 12.69 -15.78
N ASN A 98 12.00 11.97 -14.98
CA ASN A 98 10.56 12.14 -14.89
C ASN A 98 10.14 12.50 -13.46
N PHE A 99 9.53 13.67 -13.29
CA PHE A 99 8.91 14.13 -12.04
C PHE A 99 7.47 14.60 -12.28
N ASP A 100 6.79 14.05 -13.28
CA ASP A 100 5.42 14.43 -13.63
C ASP A 100 4.36 13.55 -12.96
N GLY A 101 3.15 14.07 -12.80
CA GLY A 101 2.00 13.34 -12.31
C GLY A 101 2.25 12.70 -10.94
N ARG A 102 1.99 11.40 -10.80
CA ARG A 102 2.24 10.67 -9.54
C ARG A 102 3.71 10.48 -9.19
N TYR A 103 4.62 10.87 -10.07
CA TYR A 103 6.07 10.88 -9.81
C TYR A 103 6.57 12.28 -9.41
N ASP A 104 5.68 13.26 -9.19
CA ASP A 104 6.09 14.59 -8.71
C ASP A 104 6.44 14.57 -7.21
N LEU A 105 7.68 14.17 -6.92
CA LEU A 105 8.24 14.15 -5.57
C LEU A 105 8.22 15.55 -4.93
N VAL A 106 8.54 16.61 -5.70
CA VAL A 106 8.61 17.98 -5.16
C VAL A 106 7.24 18.42 -4.68
N LYS A 107 6.19 18.22 -5.48
CA LYS A 107 4.81 18.54 -5.11
C LYS A 107 4.38 17.75 -3.87
N PHE A 108 4.71 16.47 -3.79
CA PHE A 108 4.40 15.65 -2.61
C PHE A 108 5.06 16.21 -1.34
N VAL A 109 6.36 16.52 -1.37
CA VAL A 109 7.08 17.08 -0.21
C VAL A 109 6.52 18.45 0.20
N LYS A 110 6.23 19.32 -0.78
CA LYS A 110 5.60 20.63 -0.51
C LYS A 110 4.24 20.49 0.15
N LEU A 111 3.44 19.51 -0.27
CA LEU A 111 2.13 19.24 0.31
C LEU A 111 2.24 18.80 1.78
N VAL A 112 3.20 17.92 2.10
CA VAL A 112 3.51 17.54 3.49
C VAL A 112 3.86 18.78 4.33
N GLY A 113 4.78 19.61 3.84
CA GLY A 113 5.16 20.86 4.52
C GLY A 113 3.99 21.82 4.70
N SER A 114 3.11 21.96 3.71
CA SER A 114 1.91 22.82 3.78
C SER A 114 0.89 22.38 4.85
N ARG A 115 0.97 21.13 5.32
CA ARG A 115 0.16 20.60 6.42
C ARG A 115 0.86 20.65 7.77
N GLY A 116 2.07 21.22 7.84
CA GLY A 116 2.84 21.38 9.08
C GLY A 116 3.45 20.08 9.59
N LEU A 117 3.61 19.09 8.72
CA LEU A 117 4.31 17.83 9.03
C LEU A 117 5.78 17.93 8.58
N TYR A 118 6.66 17.26 9.31
CA TYR A 118 8.04 17.05 8.88
C TYR A 118 8.13 15.93 7.85
N PHE A 119 9.32 15.78 7.27
CA PHE A 119 9.56 14.79 6.22
C PHE A 119 10.89 14.05 6.40
N HIS A 120 10.83 12.72 6.29
CA HIS A 120 11.99 11.83 6.24
C HIS A 120 12.10 11.23 4.83
N LEU A 121 13.09 11.68 4.06
CA LEU A 121 13.27 11.24 2.68
C LEU A 121 14.28 10.10 2.57
N ARG A 122 13.81 8.90 2.25
CA ARG A 122 14.66 7.73 2.07
C ARG A 122 15.11 7.63 0.62
N ILE A 123 16.23 8.26 0.29
CA ILE A 123 16.68 8.39 -1.10
C ILE A 123 17.08 7.03 -1.68
N GLY A 124 17.69 6.15 -0.89
CA GLY A 124 18.19 4.85 -1.36
C GLY A 124 19.56 5.00 -2.04
N PRO A 125 19.72 4.76 -3.35
CA PRO A 125 18.66 4.60 -4.35
C PRO A 125 18.20 3.15 -4.57
N TYR A 126 18.86 2.17 -3.93
CA TYR A 126 18.20 0.90 -3.64
C TYR A 126 17.19 1.11 -2.51
N VAL A 127 15.95 0.68 -2.72
CA VAL A 127 14.84 0.89 -1.77
C VAL A 127 14.14 -0.39 -1.34
N CYS A 128 14.43 -1.53 -1.97
CA CYS A 128 13.66 -2.78 -1.81
C CYS A 128 12.16 -2.55 -2.11
N ALA A 129 11.40 -2.15 -1.09
CA ALA A 129 10.04 -1.62 -1.11
C ALA A 129 8.97 -2.50 -1.79
N GLU A 130 9.25 -3.79 -1.99
CA GLU A 130 8.46 -4.66 -2.85
C GLU A 130 8.24 -4.05 -4.25
N TRP A 131 9.25 -3.27 -4.68
CA TRP A 131 9.22 -2.47 -5.88
C TRP A 131 10.14 -3.06 -6.94
N ASN A 132 9.73 -2.95 -8.20
CA ASN A 132 10.38 -3.54 -9.36
C ASN A 132 11.89 -3.25 -9.33
N PHE A 133 12.68 -4.31 -9.34
CA PHE A 133 14.14 -4.27 -9.33
C PHE A 133 14.76 -3.50 -8.14
N GLY A 134 14.03 -3.43 -7.01
CA GLY A 134 14.48 -2.74 -5.80
C GLY A 134 14.60 -1.22 -5.98
N GLY A 135 13.94 -0.67 -7.00
CA GLY A 135 14.04 0.74 -7.40
C GLY A 135 15.12 1.04 -8.42
N PHE A 136 15.99 0.10 -8.79
CA PHE A 136 16.99 0.36 -9.82
C PHE A 136 16.38 0.42 -11.22
N PRO A 137 16.82 1.36 -12.08
CA PRO A 137 16.46 1.30 -13.49
C PRO A 137 17.14 0.12 -14.17
N VAL A 138 16.43 -0.57 -15.05
CA VAL A 138 16.95 -1.79 -15.70
C VAL A 138 18.18 -1.51 -16.56
N TRP A 139 18.26 -0.35 -17.23
CA TRP A 139 19.44 0.04 -18.01
C TRP A 139 20.74 0.09 -17.17
N LEU A 140 20.65 0.23 -15.85
CA LEU A 140 21.82 0.27 -14.97
C LEU A 140 22.63 -1.03 -15.09
N ARG A 141 21.95 -2.19 -15.21
CA ARG A 141 22.60 -3.50 -15.30
C ARG A 141 23.44 -3.69 -16.56
N ASP A 142 23.14 -2.92 -17.61
CA ASP A 142 23.80 -3.03 -18.91
C ASP A 142 25.10 -2.24 -18.98
N ILE A 143 25.45 -1.49 -17.92
CA ILE A 143 26.72 -0.75 -17.87
C ILE A 143 27.88 -1.76 -17.80
N PRO A 144 28.87 -1.67 -18.72
CA PRO A 144 30.00 -2.59 -18.72
C PRO A 144 30.74 -2.65 -17.39
N GLY A 145 30.91 -3.86 -16.86
CA GLY A 145 31.64 -4.10 -15.62
C GLY A 145 30.89 -3.67 -14.35
N ILE A 146 29.60 -3.37 -14.43
CA ILE A 146 28.82 -2.99 -13.25
C ILE A 146 28.56 -4.20 -12.34
N GLU A 147 28.55 -3.93 -11.04
CA GLU A 147 28.13 -4.85 -10.00
C GLU A 147 27.38 -4.03 -8.96
N PHE A 148 26.14 -4.39 -8.64
CA PHE A 148 25.29 -3.52 -7.82
C PHE A 148 25.70 -3.59 -6.36
N ARG A 149 25.55 -2.45 -5.67
CA ARG A 149 25.64 -2.33 -4.21
C ARG A 149 26.95 -2.91 -3.66
N THR A 150 28.06 -2.61 -4.30
CA THR A 150 29.40 -3.01 -3.85
C THR A 150 30.43 -1.96 -4.25
N ASP A 151 31.68 -2.14 -3.85
CA ASP A 151 32.76 -1.24 -4.27
C ASP A 151 33.10 -1.46 -5.74
N ASN A 152 32.28 -0.85 -6.60
CA ASN A 152 32.30 -0.93 -8.04
C ASN A 152 32.20 0.50 -8.60
N ALA A 153 33.23 0.95 -9.33
CA ALA A 153 33.30 2.34 -9.79
C ALA A 153 32.08 2.76 -10.64
N PRO A 154 31.65 2.00 -11.67
CA PRO A 154 30.46 2.36 -12.44
C PRO A 154 29.19 2.50 -11.59
N PHE A 155 28.96 1.56 -10.65
CA PHE A 155 27.79 1.64 -9.77
C PHE A 155 27.84 2.86 -8.84
N LYS A 156 28.99 3.12 -8.23
CA LYS A 156 29.20 4.28 -7.34
C LYS A 156 28.97 5.61 -8.06
N GLU A 157 29.46 5.74 -9.29
CA GLU A 157 29.27 6.94 -10.11
C GLU A 157 27.79 7.19 -10.40
N GLU A 158 27.04 6.16 -10.81
CA GLU A 158 25.61 6.29 -11.11
C GLU A 158 24.77 6.54 -9.86
N MET A 159 25.05 5.82 -8.77
CA MET A 159 24.40 6.05 -7.48
C MET A 159 24.63 7.49 -7.00
N GLN A 160 25.89 7.96 -7.02
CA GLN A 160 26.22 9.32 -6.61
C GLN A 160 25.53 10.35 -7.50
N ARG A 161 25.49 10.13 -8.82
CA ARG A 161 24.81 11.03 -9.78
C ARG A 161 23.33 11.19 -9.43
N PHE A 162 22.63 10.07 -9.20
CA PHE A 162 21.21 10.11 -8.87
C PHE A 162 20.95 10.70 -7.46
N VAL A 163 21.66 10.26 -6.44
CA VAL A 163 21.50 10.78 -5.07
C VAL A 163 21.78 12.28 -5.02
N LYS A 164 22.86 12.74 -5.69
CA LYS A 164 23.16 14.17 -5.81
C LYS A 164 22.04 14.92 -6.52
N LYS A 165 21.49 14.38 -7.62
CA LYS A 165 20.36 15.00 -8.33
C LYS A 165 19.15 15.22 -7.42
N ILE A 166 18.81 14.23 -6.59
CA ILE A 166 17.68 14.34 -5.64
C ILE A 166 17.99 15.37 -4.55
N VAL A 167 19.18 15.34 -3.94
CA VAL A 167 19.57 16.31 -2.90
C VAL A 167 19.58 17.74 -3.46
N ASP A 168 20.13 17.95 -4.65
CA ASP A 168 20.15 19.27 -5.28
C ASP A 168 18.74 19.75 -5.63
N LEU A 169 17.88 18.88 -6.16
CA LEU A 169 16.47 19.21 -6.41
C LEU A 169 15.75 19.65 -5.13
N MET A 170 15.91 18.91 -4.03
CA MET A 170 15.31 19.29 -2.75
C MET A 170 15.87 20.63 -2.22
N ARG A 171 17.16 20.91 -2.46
CA ARG A 171 17.81 22.17 -2.06
C ARG A 171 17.34 23.34 -2.91
N GLU A 172 17.27 23.19 -4.22
CA GLU A 172 16.78 24.20 -5.18
C GLU A 172 15.34 24.61 -4.86
N GLU A 173 14.52 23.64 -4.44
CA GLU A 173 13.13 23.85 -4.04
C GLU A 173 12.94 24.31 -2.58
N MET A 174 14.03 24.62 -1.87
CA MET A 174 14.04 25.10 -0.48
C MET A 174 13.37 24.14 0.52
N LEU A 175 13.50 22.83 0.30
CA LEU A 175 12.78 21.81 1.07
C LEU A 175 13.50 21.31 2.32
N PHE A 176 14.77 21.65 2.53
CA PHE A 176 15.45 21.34 3.79
C PHE A 176 15.00 22.23 4.94
N SER A 177 14.99 21.70 6.17
CA SER A 177 14.59 22.41 7.39
C SER A 177 15.27 23.78 7.59
N TRP A 178 16.59 23.84 7.35
CA TRP A 178 17.37 25.08 7.45
C TRP A 178 17.06 26.10 6.35
N GLN A 179 16.29 25.70 5.32
CA GLN A 179 15.73 26.58 4.27
C GLN A 179 14.27 26.97 4.55
N GLY A 180 13.66 26.45 5.62
CA GLY A 180 12.23 26.61 5.92
C GLY A 180 11.34 25.50 5.33
N GLY A 181 11.93 24.42 4.83
CA GLY A 181 11.22 23.25 4.31
C GLY A 181 10.96 22.14 5.35
N PRO A 182 10.24 21.08 4.98
CA PRO A 182 9.85 20.02 5.93
C PRO A 182 10.93 18.93 6.15
N ILE A 183 11.97 18.83 5.31
CA ILE A 183 12.92 17.69 5.36
C ILE A 183 13.79 17.79 6.60
N ILE A 184 13.69 16.81 7.50
CA ILE A 184 14.45 16.72 8.75
C ILE A 184 15.49 15.59 8.77
N MET A 185 15.37 14.59 7.90
CA MET A 185 16.28 13.46 7.83
C MET A 185 16.34 12.90 6.40
N LEU A 186 17.48 12.29 6.06
CA LEU A 186 17.68 11.55 4.81
C LEU A 186 18.15 10.12 5.09
N GLN A 187 17.81 9.17 4.23
CA GLN A 187 18.41 7.83 4.24
C GLN A 187 19.23 7.55 2.98
N ILE A 188 20.42 6.98 3.17
CA ILE A 188 21.25 6.43 2.10
C ILE A 188 21.24 4.90 2.20
N GLU A 189 21.20 4.20 1.07
CA GLU A 189 21.01 2.75 0.99
C GLU A 189 19.72 2.25 1.67
N ASN A 190 19.49 0.93 1.62
CA ASN A 190 18.41 0.28 2.33
C ASN A 190 18.77 -1.15 2.74
N GLU A 191 18.75 -1.41 4.05
CA GLU A 191 19.01 -2.73 4.65
C GLU A 191 20.26 -3.43 4.14
N TYR A 192 21.32 -2.67 3.85
CA TYR A 192 22.51 -3.22 3.22
C TYR A 192 23.27 -4.21 4.12
N GLY A 193 23.24 -4.02 5.45
CA GLY A 193 23.86 -4.94 6.41
C GLY A 193 23.33 -6.38 6.33
N ASN A 194 22.11 -6.59 5.79
CA ASN A 194 21.56 -7.93 5.56
C ASN A 194 22.33 -8.70 4.47
N ILE A 195 22.96 -8.00 3.53
CA ILE A 195 23.59 -8.59 2.33
C ILE A 195 25.07 -8.23 2.18
N GLU A 196 25.59 -7.30 2.96
CA GLU A 196 26.99 -6.85 2.94
C GLU A 196 28.01 -7.99 2.94
N SER A 197 27.78 -9.01 3.77
CA SER A 197 28.67 -10.17 3.87
C SER A 197 28.85 -10.92 2.55
N SER A 198 27.86 -10.86 1.65
CA SER A 198 27.91 -11.47 0.31
C SER A 198 28.97 -10.82 -0.60
N PHE A 199 29.38 -9.58 -0.29
CA PHE A 199 30.39 -8.84 -1.03
C PHE A 199 31.76 -8.79 -0.33
N GLY A 200 31.87 -9.39 0.86
CA GLY A 200 33.10 -9.42 1.63
C GLY A 200 33.68 -8.02 1.90
N GLN A 201 34.98 -7.85 1.64
CA GLN A 201 35.67 -6.58 1.89
C GLN A 201 35.14 -5.41 1.06
N LYS A 202 34.71 -5.67 -0.19
CA LYS A 202 34.13 -4.64 -1.05
C LYS A 202 32.81 -4.09 -0.51
N GLY A 203 32.04 -4.90 0.22
CA GLY A 203 30.82 -4.44 0.87
C GLY A 203 31.10 -3.41 1.97
N LYS A 204 32.10 -3.68 2.81
CA LYS A 204 32.56 -2.77 3.86
C LYS A 204 33.11 -1.45 3.30
N GLU A 205 33.86 -1.53 2.21
CA GLU A 205 34.40 -0.35 1.51
C GLU A 205 33.28 0.48 0.88
N TYR A 206 32.28 -0.19 0.31
CA TYR A 206 31.08 0.44 -0.24
C TYR A 206 30.26 1.19 0.81
N VAL A 207 29.98 0.59 1.97
CA VAL A 207 29.21 1.25 3.05
C VAL A 207 29.92 2.52 3.52
N LYS A 208 31.24 2.44 3.74
CA LYS A 208 32.05 3.61 4.11
C LYS A 208 32.02 4.69 3.03
N TRP A 209 32.11 4.29 1.76
CA TRP A 209 32.00 5.22 0.64
C TRP A 209 30.61 5.86 0.57
N ALA A 210 29.52 5.08 0.69
CA ALA A 210 28.15 5.55 0.57
C ALA A 210 27.82 6.59 1.65
N ALA A 211 28.20 6.30 2.90
CA ALA A 211 28.10 7.25 4.01
C ALA A 211 28.92 8.52 3.77
N LYS A 212 30.19 8.39 3.35
CA LYS A 212 31.06 9.54 3.05
C LYS A 212 30.52 10.39 1.90
N MET A 213 29.99 9.76 0.86
CA MET A 213 29.37 10.43 -0.29
C MET A 213 28.15 11.22 0.16
N ALA A 214 27.24 10.59 0.91
CA ALA A 214 26.02 11.21 1.42
C ALA A 214 26.31 12.42 2.33
N LEU A 215 27.21 12.26 3.31
CA LEU A 215 27.67 13.36 4.18
C LEU A 215 28.35 14.48 3.38
N GLY A 216 29.13 14.12 2.35
CA GLY A 216 29.80 15.04 1.45
C GLY A 216 28.86 15.94 0.63
N LEU A 217 27.58 15.55 0.46
CA LEU A 217 26.57 16.37 -0.20
C LEU A 217 26.14 17.57 0.64
N ARG A 218 26.48 17.62 1.94
CA ARG A 218 26.18 18.73 2.86
C ARG A 218 24.69 19.13 2.82
N ALA A 219 23.82 18.14 3.02
CA ALA A 219 22.37 18.34 3.03
C ALA A 219 21.89 19.18 4.24
N GLY A 220 22.70 19.29 5.30
CA GLY A 220 22.39 20.10 6.49
C GLY A 220 21.39 19.45 7.44
N VAL A 221 21.10 18.16 7.26
CA VAL A 221 20.24 17.33 8.13
C VAL A 221 20.90 15.96 8.37
N PRO A 222 20.54 15.24 9.46
CA PRO A 222 21.07 13.91 9.74
C PRO A 222 20.82 12.89 8.62
N TRP A 223 21.78 11.97 8.47
CA TRP A 223 21.65 10.81 7.59
C TRP A 223 21.43 9.53 8.40
N VAL A 224 20.61 8.64 7.88
CA VAL A 224 20.23 7.35 8.47
C VAL A 224 20.63 6.20 7.52
N MET A 225 20.93 5.04 8.09
CA MET A 225 21.00 3.74 7.40
C MET A 225 20.24 2.68 8.20
N CYS A 226 19.17 2.12 7.65
CA CYS A 226 18.44 1.04 8.31
C CYS A 226 19.18 -0.31 8.19
N ARG A 227 19.11 -1.14 9.25
CA ARG A 227 19.77 -2.45 9.36
C ARG A 227 21.27 -2.41 8.99
N GLN A 228 22.00 -1.38 9.44
CA GLN A 228 23.43 -1.23 9.18
C GLN A 228 24.21 -1.05 10.49
N THR A 229 24.56 -2.14 11.15
CA THR A 229 25.18 -2.10 12.49
C THR A 229 26.58 -1.49 12.52
N ASP A 230 27.29 -1.44 11.39
CA ASP A 230 28.60 -0.80 11.25
C ASP A 230 28.55 0.53 10.47
N ALA A 231 27.38 1.18 10.43
CA ALA A 231 27.25 2.53 9.87
C ALA A 231 28.26 3.49 10.55
N PRO A 232 28.98 4.34 9.77
CA PRO A 232 29.92 5.31 10.34
C PRO A 232 29.30 6.22 11.42
N ASP A 233 30.14 6.78 12.30
CA ASP A 233 29.69 7.48 13.52
C ASP A 233 28.74 8.66 13.24
N GLU A 234 28.92 9.37 12.12
CA GLU A 234 28.08 10.51 11.73
C GLU A 234 26.75 10.11 11.05
N VAL A 235 26.51 8.81 10.82
CA VAL A 235 25.29 8.28 10.22
C VAL A 235 24.54 7.43 11.25
N ILE A 236 23.26 7.72 11.48
CA ILE A 236 22.47 6.99 12.48
C ILE A 236 22.09 5.62 11.92
N ASP A 237 22.46 4.54 12.60
CA ASP A 237 21.91 3.22 12.29
C ASP A 237 20.51 3.07 12.89
N ALA A 238 19.60 2.45 12.13
CA ALA A 238 18.20 2.30 12.53
C ALA A 238 17.71 0.84 12.42
N CYS A 239 16.62 0.55 13.13
CA CYS A 239 15.97 -0.75 13.14
C CYS A 239 14.77 -0.82 12.19
N ASN A 240 14.54 -2.00 11.62
CA ASN A 240 13.34 -2.37 10.89
C ASN A 240 12.82 -3.69 11.47
N GLY A 241 11.52 -3.91 11.54
CA GLY A 241 10.96 -5.15 12.08
C GLY A 241 9.53 -5.02 12.58
N TYR A 242 8.97 -6.13 13.05
CA TYR A 242 7.72 -6.12 13.84
C TYR A 242 7.93 -5.55 15.25
N TYR A 243 9.14 -5.72 15.80
CA TYR A 243 9.53 -5.23 17.12
C TYR A 243 10.97 -4.72 17.08
N CYS A 244 11.20 -3.52 17.63
CA CYS A 244 12.53 -2.92 17.77
C CYS A 244 12.79 -2.41 19.20
N ASP A 245 12.01 -2.84 20.20
CA ASP A 245 12.15 -2.42 21.60
C ASP A 245 13.44 -2.93 22.27
N GLY A 246 14.05 -3.98 21.71
CA GLY A 246 15.38 -4.49 22.09
C GLY A 246 16.55 -3.88 21.33
N TYR A 247 16.31 -3.07 20.29
CA TYR A 247 17.38 -2.52 19.45
C TYR A 247 18.18 -1.44 20.19
N ARG A 248 19.48 -1.37 19.92
CA ARG A 248 20.37 -0.33 20.39
C ARG A 248 21.24 0.11 19.20
N PRO A 249 21.41 1.43 18.97
CA PRO A 249 22.28 1.92 17.92
C PRO A 249 23.74 1.56 18.22
N ASN A 250 24.59 1.62 17.20
CA ASN A 250 25.97 1.19 17.28
C ASN A 250 26.89 2.12 18.11
N SER A 251 26.37 3.27 18.55
CA SER A 251 27.05 4.22 19.43
C SER A 251 26.06 4.82 20.43
N HIS A 252 26.52 5.06 21.66
CA HIS A 252 25.69 5.68 22.70
C HIS A 252 25.29 7.12 22.34
N ASN A 253 26.02 7.81 21.47
CA ASN A 253 25.70 9.20 21.09
C ASN A 253 24.55 9.32 20.07
N LYS A 254 24.01 8.20 19.60
CA LYS A 254 22.95 8.14 18.58
C LYS A 254 21.60 7.84 19.23
N PRO A 255 20.51 8.45 18.73
CA PRO A 255 19.17 8.12 19.19
C PRO A 255 18.73 6.75 18.68
N THR A 256 17.80 6.11 19.39
CA THR A 256 17.20 4.84 18.94
C THR A 256 16.04 5.11 17.98
N LEU A 257 16.22 4.77 16.69
CA LEU A 257 15.25 4.97 15.62
C LEU A 257 14.70 3.65 15.05
N TRP A 258 13.41 3.62 14.76
CA TRP A 258 12.70 2.51 14.11
C TRP A 258 12.09 2.98 12.79
N THR A 259 12.79 2.75 11.68
CA THR A 259 12.44 3.26 10.34
C THR A 259 11.37 2.46 9.62
N GLU A 260 11.14 1.20 10.03
CA GLU A 260 10.05 0.36 9.52
C GLU A 260 9.45 -0.52 10.61
N ASN A 261 8.35 -0.06 11.20
CA ASN A 261 7.44 -0.88 11.96
C ASN A 261 6.44 -1.52 11.02
N TRP A 262 6.60 -2.82 10.75
CA TRP A 262 5.76 -3.55 9.82
C TRP A 262 4.37 -3.77 10.42
N ASP A 263 3.39 -2.98 10.01
CA ASP A 263 2.01 -3.02 10.52
C ASP A 263 1.10 -4.03 9.80
N GLY A 264 1.67 -4.78 8.87
CA GLY A 264 1.15 -5.98 8.24
C GLY A 264 2.23 -6.61 7.38
N TRP A 265 1.91 -7.02 6.14
CA TRP A 265 2.89 -7.57 5.21
C TRP A 265 2.40 -7.52 3.75
N TYR A 266 3.33 -7.59 2.81
CA TYR A 266 3.02 -7.69 1.38
C TYR A 266 2.54 -9.10 0.99
N THR A 267 1.96 -9.27 -0.20
CA THR A 267 1.47 -10.58 -0.67
C THR A 267 1.83 -10.85 -2.13
N SER A 268 2.10 -12.12 -2.44
CA SER A 268 2.33 -12.62 -3.80
C SER A 268 1.09 -13.30 -4.36
N TRP A 269 0.97 -13.35 -5.68
CA TRP A 269 -0.16 -14.02 -6.34
C TRP A 269 -0.27 -15.49 -5.96
N GLY A 270 -1.44 -15.91 -5.48
CA GLY A 270 -1.70 -17.27 -5.03
C GLY A 270 -1.34 -17.54 -3.57
N GLU A 271 -0.96 -16.51 -2.80
CA GLU A 271 -0.71 -16.61 -1.36
C GLU A 271 -1.89 -16.05 -0.54
N ARG A 272 -1.87 -16.31 0.78
CA ARG A 272 -2.86 -15.81 1.74
C ARG A 272 -2.60 -14.34 2.05
N LEU A 273 -3.64 -13.61 2.48
CA LEU A 273 -3.52 -12.20 2.84
C LEU A 273 -3.15 -12.05 4.33
N PRO A 274 -1.97 -11.55 4.68
CA PRO A 274 -1.53 -11.34 6.06
C PRO A 274 -2.22 -10.12 6.69
N HIS A 275 -2.50 -10.19 7.98
CA HIS A 275 -3.07 -9.12 8.80
C HIS A 275 -2.35 -9.08 10.15
N ARG A 276 -2.06 -7.91 10.69
CA ARG A 276 -1.46 -7.74 12.03
C ARG A 276 -2.46 -7.04 12.96
N PRO A 277 -2.84 -7.68 14.08
CA PRO A 277 -3.73 -7.09 15.07
C PRO A 277 -3.19 -5.76 15.59
N VAL A 278 -4.09 -4.79 15.76
CA VAL A 278 -3.69 -3.46 16.23
C VAL A 278 -3.18 -3.51 17.66
N GLU A 279 -3.66 -4.43 18.50
CA GLU A 279 -3.22 -4.58 19.89
C GLU A 279 -1.75 -4.96 19.97
N ASP A 280 -1.30 -5.87 19.08
CA ASP A 280 0.11 -6.24 18.97
C ASP A 280 0.95 -5.09 18.41
N LEU A 281 0.46 -4.41 17.37
CA LEU A 281 1.14 -3.27 16.79
C LEU A 281 1.31 -2.13 17.81
N ALA A 282 0.25 -1.81 18.56
CA ALA A 282 0.26 -0.84 19.64
C ALA A 282 1.18 -1.28 20.79
N PHE A 283 1.18 -2.58 21.13
CA PHE A 283 2.14 -3.14 22.09
C PHE A 283 3.57 -2.90 21.64
N ALA A 284 3.91 -3.22 20.39
CA ALA A 284 5.26 -3.05 19.88
C ALA A 284 5.74 -1.59 19.92
N VAL A 285 4.87 -0.63 19.55
CA VAL A 285 5.17 0.81 19.59
C VAL A 285 5.29 1.32 21.03
N ALA A 286 4.36 0.97 21.91
CA ALA A 286 4.42 1.37 23.31
C ALA A 286 5.68 0.82 24.01
N ARG A 287 6.06 -0.42 23.71
CA ARG A 287 7.29 -1.07 24.19
C ARG A 287 8.55 -0.35 23.70
N PHE A 288 8.55 0.10 22.44
CA PHE A 288 9.66 0.85 21.86
C PHE A 288 9.90 2.18 22.60
N TYR A 289 8.86 3.01 22.78
CA TYR A 289 8.96 4.26 23.55
C TYR A 289 9.21 4.03 25.04
N GLN A 290 8.61 2.99 25.63
CA GLN A 290 8.89 2.55 27.00
C GLN A 290 10.39 2.34 27.24
N ARG A 291 11.12 1.81 26.25
CA ARG A 291 12.54 1.42 26.35
C ARG A 291 13.53 2.44 25.79
N GLY A 292 13.10 3.68 25.58
CA GLY A 292 13.96 4.80 25.17
C GLY A 292 13.98 5.09 23.67
N GLY A 293 13.10 4.46 22.88
CA GLY A 293 12.86 4.87 21.50
C GLY A 293 12.43 6.34 21.38
N SER A 294 12.74 6.97 20.25
CA SER A 294 12.41 8.39 20.01
C SER A 294 11.88 8.70 18.61
N PHE A 295 12.02 7.79 17.66
CA PHE A 295 11.41 7.90 16.33
C PHE A 295 10.90 6.53 15.91
N GLN A 296 9.64 6.44 15.52
CA GLN A 296 9.07 5.24 14.93
C GLN A 296 8.28 5.59 13.68
N ASN A 297 8.46 4.82 12.61
CA ASN A 297 7.71 4.93 11.37
C ASN A 297 6.86 3.69 11.10
N TYR A 298 5.58 3.87 10.78
CA TYR A 298 4.71 2.80 10.25
C TYR A 298 5.07 2.51 8.80
N TYR A 299 5.45 1.26 8.53
CA TYR A 299 5.69 0.74 7.18
C TYR A 299 4.64 -0.35 6.95
N MET A 300 3.46 -0.02 6.45
CA MET A 300 3.02 1.22 5.77
C MET A 300 1.86 1.92 6.48
N TYR A 301 1.91 3.24 6.63
CA TYR A 301 0.73 3.98 7.11
C TYR A 301 -0.37 4.08 6.04
N PHE A 302 0.04 4.24 4.78
CA PHE A 302 -0.77 4.00 3.58
C PHE A 302 0.08 3.21 2.59
N GLY A 303 -0.37 2.01 2.24
CA GLY A 303 0.34 1.13 1.32
C GLY A 303 0.05 1.45 -0.16
N GLY A 304 -1.23 1.50 -0.54
CA GLY A 304 -1.69 1.90 -1.88
C GLY A 304 -1.63 0.81 -2.95
N THR A 305 -1.42 1.20 -4.21
CA THR A 305 -1.51 0.30 -5.36
C THR A 305 -0.22 0.33 -6.20
N ASN A 306 0.27 -0.84 -6.61
CA ASN A 306 1.35 -1.00 -7.59
C ASN A 306 0.84 -0.75 -9.02
N PHE A 307 0.51 0.50 -9.36
CA PHE A 307 0.02 0.87 -10.69
C PHE A 307 1.00 0.55 -11.82
N GLY A 308 0.48 0.33 -13.02
CA GLY A 308 1.29 -0.02 -14.18
C GLY A 308 1.95 -1.39 -14.04
N ARG A 309 3.11 -1.54 -14.69
CA ARG A 309 3.90 -2.78 -14.71
C ARG A 309 5.32 -2.65 -14.14
N THR A 310 5.79 -1.43 -13.91
CA THR A 310 7.14 -1.13 -13.39
C THR A 310 7.16 -0.75 -11.90
N SER A 311 6.07 -1.02 -11.19
CA SER A 311 5.91 -0.73 -9.75
C SER A 311 6.16 -1.95 -8.87
N GLY A 312 5.26 -2.93 -8.80
CA GLY A 312 5.43 -4.11 -7.94
C GLY A 312 6.25 -5.23 -8.57
N GLY A 313 7.08 -5.92 -7.79
CA GLY A 313 7.79 -7.14 -8.22
C GLY A 313 8.82 -7.68 -7.23
N PRO A 314 9.19 -8.98 -7.32
CA PRO A 314 8.65 -9.98 -8.23
C PRO A 314 7.41 -10.69 -7.67
N PHE A 315 6.47 -11.10 -8.53
CA PHE A 315 5.24 -11.86 -8.20
C PHE A 315 4.28 -11.23 -7.18
N TYR A 316 4.54 -10.02 -6.71
CA TYR A 316 3.62 -9.30 -5.82
C TYR A 316 2.31 -8.96 -6.53
N ILE A 317 1.24 -8.97 -5.75
CA ILE A 317 -0.07 -8.55 -6.24
C ILE A 317 -0.10 -7.04 -6.53
N THR A 318 -1.11 -6.60 -7.27
CA THR A 318 -1.24 -5.19 -7.64
C THR A 318 -1.61 -4.34 -6.42
N SER A 319 -2.42 -4.88 -5.51
CA SER A 319 -2.65 -4.25 -4.21
C SER A 319 -1.35 -4.22 -3.40
N TYR A 320 -1.06 -3.08 -2.78
CA TYR A 320 -0.05 -2.97 -1.74
C TYR A 320 -0.69 -2.46 -0.45
N ASP A 321 -1.92 -2.91 -0.15
CA ASP A 321 -2.68 -2.49 1.04
C ASP A 321 -1.89 -2.61 2.35
N TYR A 322 -1.10 -3.69 2.47
CA TYR A 322 -0.21 -3.95 3.61
C TYR A 322 -0.92 -4.12 4.96
N ASP A 323 -2.26 -4.16 5.00
CA ASP A 323 -3.05 -4.04 6.23
C ASP A 323 -2.79 -2.70 6.96
N ALA A 324 -2.55 -1.65 6.18
CA ALA A 324 -2.19 -0.33 6.67
C ALA A 324 -3.34 0.38 7.44
N PRO A 325 -3.03 1.32 8.35
CA PRO A 325 -4.00 2.21 9.01
C PRO A 325 -4.89 2.97 8.02
N ILE A 326 -4.37 3.34 6.85
CA ILE A 326 -5.15 3.81 5.71
C ILE A 326 -5.01 2.76 4.60
N ASP A 327 -6.14 2.22 4.16
CA ASP A 327 -6.18 1.11 3.20
C ASP A 327 -5.77 1.52 1.78
N GLU A 328 -5.66 0.54 0.87
CA GLU A 328 -5.31 0.76 -0.54
C GLU A 328 -6.08 1.90 -1.22
N TYR A 329 -7.34 2.11 -0.82
CA TYR A 329 -8.29 3.04 -1.43
C TYR A 329 -8.33 4.41 -0.74
N GLY A 330 -7.57 4.60 0.35
CA GLY A 330 -7.58 5.84 1.13
C GLY A 330 -8.63 5.86 2.25
N LEU A 331 -9.28 4.73 2.57
CA LEU A 331 -10.24 4.63 3.67
C LEU A 331 -9.53 4.29 4.99
N LEU A 332 -10.04 4.81 6.10
CA LEU A 332 -9.51 4.46 7.43
C LEU A 332 -9.79 2.99 7.74
N SER A 333 -8.74 2.25 8.10
CA SER A 333 -8.83 0.86 8.54
C SER A 333 -9.09 0.84 10.04
N GLU A 334 -10.37 0.84 10.41
CA GLU A 334 -10.80 0.80 11.82
C GLU A 334 -10.99 -0.64 12.32
N PRO A 335 -10.51 -0.99 13.53
CA PRO A 335 -10.08 -0.09 14.62
C PRO A 335 -8.59 0.30 14.60
N LYS A 336 -7.82 -0.12 13.58
CA LYS A 336 -6.37 0.05 13.55
C LYS A 336 -5.98 1.53 13.62
N TRP A 337 -6.56 2.36 12.77
CA TRP A 337 -6.26 3.79 12.73
C TRP A 337 -6.63 4.50 14.04
N GLY A 338 -7.86 4.30 14.55
CA GLY A 338 -8.34 4.97 15.75
C GLY A 338 -7.56 4.56 17.01
N HIS A 339 -7.25 3.26 17.18
CA HIS A 339 -6.51 2.79 18.35
C HIS A 339 -5.04 3.27 18.34
N LEU A 340 -4.43 3.38 17.16
CA LEU A 340 -3.10 3.99 17.04
C LEU A 340 -3.14 5.50 17.29
N LYS A 341 -4.18 6.21 16.83
CA LYS A 341 -4.39 7.64 17.15
C LYS A 341 -4.43 7.88 18.66
N ASP A 342 -5.17 7.05 19.41
CA ASP A 342 -5.21 7.13 20.87
C ASP A 342 -3.85 6.81 21.52
N LEU A 343 -3.13 5.81 21.00
CA LEU A 343 -1.76 5.52 21.43
C LEU A 343 -0.83 6.73 21.22
N HIS A 344 -0.90 7.37 20.05
CA HIS A 344 -0.07 8.53 19.73
C HIS A 344 -0.36 9.68 20.68
N ALA A 345 -1.64 9.98 20.92
CA ALA A 345 -2.04 11.00 21.91
C ALA A 345 -1.51 10.66 23.32
N ALA A 346 -1.54 9.40 23.74
CA ALA A 346 -0.99 8.97 25.02
C ALA A 346 0.54 9.13 25.11
N ILE A 347 1.26 8.89 24.01
CA ILE A 347 2.70 9.15 23.92
C ILE A 347 3.00 10.65 23.98
N LYS A 348 2.18 11.49 23.31
CA LYS A 348 2.33 12.95 23.35
C LYS A 348 2.09 13.54 24.74
N LEU A 349 1.16 12.99 25.52
CA LEU A 349 1.01 13.36 26.93
C LEU A 349 2.27 13.01 27.75
N CYS A 350 3.00 11.95 27.39
CA CYS A 350 4.27 11.57 28.01
C CYS A 350 5.49 12.33 27.47
N GLU A 351 5.39 13.01 26.32
CA GLU A 351 6.53 13.63 25.62
C GLU A 351 7.38 14.54 26.54
N PRO A 352 6.80 15.43 27.38
CA PRO A 352 7.59 16.29 28.28
C PRO A 352 8.52 15.53 29.23
N ALA A 353 8.06 14.40 29.79
CA ALA A 353 8.90 13.57 30.66
C ALA A 353 9.89 12.73 29.85
N LEU A 354 9.46 12.22 28.68
CA LEU A 354 10.28 11.40 27.79
C LEU A 354 11.50 12.14 27.23
N VAL A 355 11.38 13.45 26.97
CA VAL A 355 12.46 14.28 26.42
C VAL A 355 13.41 14.80 27.51
N ALA A 356 12.90 15.06 28.71
CA ALA A 356 13.67 15.58 29.85
C ALA A 356 14.56 14.52 30.50
N ALA A 357 14.16 13.24 30.44
CA ALA A 357 14.95 12.14 30.99
C ALA A 357 15.94 11.58 29.95
N ASP A 358 17.20 11.40 30.35
CA ASP A 358 18.25 10.82 29.50
C ASP A 358 18.03 9.32 29.24
N SER A 359 17.44 8.59 30.19
CA SER A 359 17.07 7.19 30.00
C SER A 359 15.91 6.78 30.91
N PRO A 360 15.12 5.75 30.53
CA PRO A 360 14.10 5.19 31.42
C PRO A 360 14.71 4.47 32.62
N GLN A 361 14.14 4.67 33.80
CA GLN A 361 14.42 3.85 34.97
C GLN A 361 13.61 2.55 34.92
N TYR A 362 14.31 1.41 34.77
CA TYR A 362 13.70 0.08 34.81
C TYR A 362 13.28 -0.32 36.23
N LEU A 363 12.07 -0.85 36.37
CA LEU A 363 11.54 -1.40 37.60
C LEU A 363 10.90 -2.76 37.34
N LYS A 364 11.33 -3.79 38.09
CA LYS A 364 10.72 -5.12 38.03
C LYS A 364 9.45 -5.15 38.86
N LEU A 365 8.29 -5.40 38.23
CA LEU A 365 6.99 -5.50 38.91
C LEU A 365 6.56 -6.95 39.16
N GLY A 366 7.12 -7.89 38.41
CA GLY A 366 6.83 -9.31 38.52
C GLY A 366 7.77 -10.15 37.65
N PRO A 367 7.50 -11.46 37.49
CA PRO A 367 8.30 -12.33 36.63
C PRO A 367 8.27 -11.95 35.15
N LYS A 368 7.12 -11.45 34.68
CA LYS A 368 6.87 -11.01 33.29
C LYS A 368 6.22 -9.64 33.24
N GLN A 369 6.37 -8.86 34.31
CA GLN A 369 5.82 -7.51 34.41
C GLN A 369 6.95 -6.55 34.74
N GLU A 370 7.00 -5.46 34.00
CA GLU A 370 8.03 -4.43 34.14
C GLU A 370 7.42 -3.05 34.01
N ALA A 371 8.04 -2.08 34.67
CA ALA A 371 7.74 -0.67 34.52
C ALA A 371 8.98 0.09 34.05
N HIS A 372 8.77 1.11 33.24
CA HIS A 372 9.81 2.09 32.92
C HIS A 372 9.30 3.47 33.30
N LEU A 373 10.09 4.15 34.11
CA LEU A 373 9.76 5.46 34.68
C LEU A 373 10.65 6.53 34.05
N TYR A 374 10.03 7.61 33.59
CA TYR A 374 10.69 8.81 33.09
C TYR A 374 10.42 9.96 34.05
N ARG A 375 11.50 10.54 34.58
CA ARG A 375 11.48 11.68 35.51
C ARG A 375 12.70 12.55 35.24
N GLU A 376 12.55 13.86 35.36
CA GLU A 376 13.68 14.78 35.30
C GLU A 376 14.66 14.50 36.45
N ASN A 377 15.94 14.32 36.12
CA ASN A 377 16.99 14.07 37.10
C ASN A 377 17.23 15.34 37.92
N ALA A 378 16.67 15.43 39.12
CA ALA A 378 17.20 16.35 40.13
C ALA A 378 18.59 15.84 40.54
N HIS A 379 19.64 16.57 40.16
CA HIS A 379 20.95 16.39 40.77
C HIS A 379 20.84 16.62 42.28
N GLY A 380 20.84 15.56 43.09
CA GLY A 380 20.89 15.65 44.55
C GLY A 380 20.05 14.60 45.27
N GLU A 381 20.62 14.02 46.33
CA GLU A 381 20.17 12.88 47.13
C GLU A 381 18.86 13.08 47.94
N ASP A 382 17.77 13.57 47.36
CA ASP A 382 16.48 13.67 48.05
C ASP A 382 15.44 12.69 47.49
N LEU A 383 15.57 11.42 47.91
CA LEU A 383 14.58 10.34 47.71
C LEU A 383 13.34 10.49 48.64
N ASN A 384 12.87 11.71 48.86
CA ASN A 384 11.63 11.95 49.60
C ASN A 384 10.46 12.18 48.62
N PHE A 385 9.61 11.16 48.51
CA PHE A 385 8.45 11.08 47.60
C PHE A 385 7.35 12.13 47.85
N SER A 386 7.42 12.93 48.91
CA SER A 386 6.34 13.79 49.39
C SER A 386 6.44 15.26 49.01
N SER A 387 7.58 15.75 48.48
CA SER A 387 7.82 17.19 48.27
C SER A 387 7.82 17.67 46.81
N TYR A 388 7.83 16.78 45.82
CA TYR A 388 7.85 17.16 44.40
C TYR A 388 6.45 17.46 43.85
N ARG A 389 5.88 18.61 44.25
CA ARG A 389 4.66 19.20 43.67
C ARG A 389 4.93 20.28 42.61
N SER A 390 6.17 20.42 42.14
CA SER A 390 6.57 21.57 41.35
C SER A 390 7.48 21.18 40.17
N LYS A 391 6.89 21.27 38.96
CA LYS A 391 7.49 21.60 37.65
C LYS A 391 8.20 20.56 36.76
N SER A 392 8.36 19.29 37.13
CA SER A 392 8.91 18.27 36.21
C SER A 392 7.99 17.06 36.02
N GLY A 393 7.50 16.84 34.80
CA GLY A 393 6.56 15.77 34.46
C GLY A 393 7.11 14.36 34.75
N CYS A 394 6.25 13.47 35.28
CA CYS A 394 6.58 12.08 35.55
C CYS A 394 5.72 11.22 34.64
N SER A 395 6.31 10.37 33.80
CA SER A 395 5.54 9.41 32.98
C SER A 395 6.03 7.98 33.18
N ALA A 396 5.12 7.02 33.12
CA ALA A 396 5.43 5.61 33.32
C ALA A 396 4.72 4.71 32.31
N PHE A 397 5.39 3.62 31.95
CA PHE A 397 4.88 2.56 31.08
C PHE A 397 4.93 1.25 31.86
N LEU A 398 3.79 0.58 32.02
CA LEU A 398 3.68 -0.69 32.74
C LEU A 398 3.36 -1.80 31.73
N ALA A 399 4.32 -2.70 31.48
CA ALA A 399 4.18 -3.79 30.53
C ALA A 399 3.90 -5.12 31.23
N ASN A 400 3.01 -5.91 30.63
CA ASN A 400 2.86 -7.33 30.89
C ASN A 400 3.22 -8.10 29.62
N ILE A 401 4.36 -8.79 29.65
CA ILE A 401 4.86 -9.61 28.54
C ILE A 401 4.44 -11.08 28.67
N ASP A 402 3.54 -11.41 29.60
CA ASP A 402 2.89 -12.72 29.62
C ASP A 402 1.88 -12.81 28.47
N GLU A 403 1.99 -13.85 27.64
CA GLU A 403 1.14 -14.05 26.46
C GLU A 403 -0.25 -14.63 26.80
N HIS A 404 -0.47 -15.07 28.04
CA HIS A 404 -1.67 -15.82 28.38
C HIS A 404 -2.42 -15.28 29.60
N ARG A 405 -1.72 -14.64 30.55
CA ARG A 405 -2.29 -14.28 31.85
C ARG A 405 -2.28 -12.76 32.08
N SER A 406 -3.43 -12.23 32.50
CA SER A 406 -3.50 -10.91 33.11
C SER A 406 -2.75 -10.91 34.44
N ALA A 407 -2.17 -9.77 34.80
CA ALA A 407 -1.44 -9.61 36.06
C ALA A 407 -1.88 -8.33 36.78
N THR A 408 -2.12 -8.43 38.09
CA THR A 408 -2.28 -7.25 38.95
C THR A 408 -0.94 -6.90 39.58
N VAL A 409 -0.42 -5.73 39.28
CA VAL A 409 0.86 -5.22 39.78
C VAL A 409 0.65 -4.05 40.72
N THR A 410 1.59 -3.84 41.64
CA THR A 410 1.62 -2.63 42.48
C THR A 410 2.73 -1.71 42.00
N PHE A 411 2.37 -0.49 41.61
CA PHE A 411 3.30 0.55 41.17
C PHE A 411 2.99 1.85 41.91
N LEU A 412 4.00 2.45 42.56
CA LEU A 412 3.86 3.66 43.39
C LEU A 412 2.69 3.60 44.40
N GLY A 413 2.47 2.44 45.02
CA GLY A 413 1.42 2.20 46.00
C GLY A 413 0.01 1.99 45.42
N GLN A 414 -0.17 2.07 44.10
CA GLN A 414 -1.44 1.81 43.42
C GLN A 414 -1.43 0.46 42.70
N LYS A 415 -2.60 -0.15 42.56
CA LYS A 415 -2.77 -1.44 41.87
C LYS A 415 -3.22 -1.21 40.43
N TYR A 416 -2.58 -1.88 39.48
CA TYR A 416 -2.92 -1.84 38.06
C TYR A 416 -3.16 -3.26 37.56
N ASN A 417 -4.24 -3.47 36.82
CA ASN A 417 -4.52 -4.73 36.14
C ASN A 417 -4.05 -4.63 34.68
N LEU A 418 -3.08 -5.45 34.31
CA LEU A 418 -2.47 -5.47 32.99
C LEU A 418 -2.96 -6.71 32.23
N PRO A 419 -3.69 -6.56 31.11
CA PRO A 419 -4.00 -7.67 30.20
C PRO A 419 -2.73 -8.40 29.72
N PRO A 420 -2.83 -9.65 29.22
CA PRO A 420 -1.72 -10.33 28.58
C PRO A 420 -1.19 -9.50 27.39
N TRP A 421 0.11 -9.57 27.13
CA TRP A 421 0.76 -8.92 25.99
C TRP A 421 0.33 -7.45 25.79
N SER A 422 0.43 -6.65 26.86
CA SER A 422 -0.06 -5.27 26.86
C SER A 422 0.86 -4.29 27.59
N VAL A 423 0.76 -3.01 27.23
CA VAL A 423 1.39 -1.89 27.93
C VAL A 423 0.33 -0.88 28.35
N SER A 424 0.32 -0.51 29.62
CA SER A 424 -0.45 0.63 30.14
C SER A 424 0.43 1.89 30.20
N ILE A 425 -0.08 3.02 29.71
CA ILE A 425 0.62 4.31 29.64
C ILE A 425 0.04 5.27 30.69
N LEU A 426 0.91 5.82 31.53
CA LEU A 426 0.58 6.71 32.64
C LEU A 426 1.37 8.02 32.50
N PRO A 427 0.81 9.07 31.86
CA PRO A 427 1.52 10.32 31.61
C PRO A 427 1.90 11.11 32.86
N ASP A 428 1.25 10.83 33.99
CA ASP A 428 1.47 11.43 35.31
C ASP A 428 1.99 10.41 36.35
N CYS A 429 2.45 9.24 35.91
CA CYS A 429 2.85 8.09 36.74
C CYS A 429 1.75 7.51 37.64
N ARG A 430 0.49 7.92 37.50
CA ARG A 430 -0.59 7.54 38.41
C ARG A 430 -1.83 7.03 37.69
N ASN A 431 -2.33 7.76 36.71
CA ASN A 431 -3.54 7.41 36.00
C ASN A 431 -3.22 6.78 34.66
N THR A 432 -3.81 5.61 34.39
CA THR A 432 -3.68 4.98 33.07
C THR A 432 -4.64 5.67 32.10
N VAL A 433 -4.10 6.20 31.00
CA VAL A 433 -4.88 6.85 29.94
C VAL A 433 -5.14 5.92 28.77
N PHE A 434 -4.25 4.94 28.57
CA PHE A 434 -4.28 4.02 27.45
C PHE A 434 -3.71 2.66 27.85
N ASN A 435 -4.27 1.58 27.31
CA ASN A 435 -3.66 0.25 27.34
C ASN A 435 -3.74 -0.37 25.95
N THR A 436 -2.63 -0.93 25.48
CA THR A 436 -2.50 -1.42 24.09
C THR A 436 -3.48 -2.56 23.74
N ALA A 437 -3.99 -3.30 24.73
CA ALA A 437 -4.93 -4.40 24.53
C ALA A 437 -6.41 -4.05 24.83
N LYS A 438 -6.71 -2.79 25.14
CA LYS A 438 -8.09 -2.30 25.36
C LYS A 438 -8.50 -1.38 24.21
N VAL A 439 -9.02 -1.97 23.14
CA VAL A 439 -9.43 -1.25 21.93
C VAL A 439 -10.79 -0.58 22.18
N GLY A 440 -10.78 0.75 22.35
CA GLY A 440 -12.00 1.56 22.46
C GLY A 440 -12.47 2.15 21.13
N ALA A 441 -11.62 2.12 20.10
CA ALA A 441 -11.95 2.61 18.76
C ALA A 441 -13.01 1.73 18.10
N GLN A 442 -13.86 2.36 17.28
CA GLN A 442 -14.85 1.64 16.48
C GLN A 442 -14.15 0.68 15.50
N THR A 443 -14.88 -0.32 15.03
CA THR A 443 -14.53 -1.17 13.88
C THR A 443 -15.41 -0.76 12.70
N SER A 444 -14.83 -0.67 11.50
CA SER A 444 -15.61 -0.39 10.28
C SER A 444 -15.53 -1.57 9.33
N ILE A 445 -16.68 -2.04 8.84
CA ILE A 445 -16.74 -3.08 7.81
C ILE A 445 -16.92 -2.41 6.45
N LYS A 446 -15.94 -2.63 5.58
CA LYS A 446 -15.94 -2.14 4.21
C LYS A 446 -16.89 -3.01 3.39
N SER A 447 -17.98 -2.43 2.91
CA SER A 447 -18.86 -3.07 1.94
C SER A 447 -18.29 -2.87 0.53
N VAL A 448 -18.62 -3.83 -0.33
CA VAL A 448 -18.36 -3.75 -1.77
C VAL A 448 -19.73 -3.70 -2.41
N ASP A 449 -20.18 -2.50 -2.76
CA ASP A 449 -21.48 -2.33 -3.38
C ASP A 449 -21.32 -2.46 -4.89
N SER A 450 -22.18 -3.26 -5.51
CA SER A 450 -22.40 -3.16 -6.95
C SER A 450 -23.17 -1.88 -7.23
N VAL A 451 -22.59 -0.99 -8.03
CA VAL A 451 -23.27 0.26 -8.46
C VAL A 451 -24.45 -0.03 -9.39
N LEU A 452 -24.62 -1.28 -9.82
CA LEU A 452 -25.64 -1.66 -10.79
C LEU A 452 -26.41 -2.91 -10.30
N PRO A 453 -27.73 -2.82 -10.08
CA PRO A 453 -28.61 -3.94 -10.33
C PRO A 453 -28.90 -3.95 -11.83
N LEU A 454 -28.23 -4.78 -12.62
CA LEU A 454 -28.54 -4.91 -14.05
C LEU A 454 -28.62 -6.36 -14.52
N SER A 455 -29.02 -7.27 -13.61
CA SER A 455 -29.82 -8.42 -14.01
C SER A 455 -31.28 -7.98 -13.99
N SER A 456 -31.83 -7.58 -15.14
CA SER A 456 -33.23 -7.97 -15.35
C SER A 456 -33.19 -9.48 -15.50
N ASP A 457 -33.51 -10.21 -14.43
CA ASP A 457 -33.99 -11.58 -14.53
C ASP A 457 -35.22 -11.54 -15.45
N ILE A 458 -35.00 -11.69 -16.75
CA ILE A 458 -36.04 -12.18 -17.65
C ILE A 458 -35.68 -13.63 -17.86
N SER A 459 -36.15 -14.45 -16.93
CA SER A 459 -36.49 -15.84 -17.25
C SER A 459 -37.32 -15.79 -18.52
N LEU A 460 -36.85 -16.45 -19.58
CA LEU A 460 -37.63 -16.75 -20.76
C LEU A 460 -38.86 -17.55 -20.35
N SER A 461 -39.97 -16.86 -20.06
CA SER A 461 -41.30 -17.44 -20.12
C SER A 461 -41.99 -16.79 -21.32
N GLU A 462 -42.34 -17.63 -22.28
CA GLU A 462 -43.14 -17.28 -23.44
C GLU A 462 -44.43 -16.53 -23.04
N GLU A 463 -44.83 -15.64 -23.94
CA GLU A 463 -46.15 -15.01 -24.11
C GLU A 463 -46.42 -13.59 -23.56
N VAL A 464 -46.98 -12.82 -24.49
CA VAL A 464 -47.79 -11.58 -24.40
C VAL A 464 -47.06 -10.24 -24.50
N VAL A 465 -47.03 -9.77 -25.74
CA VAL A 465 -46.93 -8.37 -26.18
C VAL A 465 -47.95 -7.49 -25.44
N THR A 466 -47.50 -6.49 -24.68
CA THR A 466 -48.19 -5.19 -24.63
C THR A 466 -47.17 -4.04 -24.55
N GLN A 467 -47.53 -2.97 -25.25
CA GLN A 467 -46.74 -1.78 -25.55
C GLN A 467 -46.19 -1.09 -24.29
N ASN A 468 -44.86 -1.00 -24.19
CA ASN A 468 -44.18 0.08 -23.50
C ASN A 468 -42.85 0.32 -24.23
N ASN A 469 -42.57 1.58 -24.58
CA ASN A 469 -41.31 2.02 -25.17
C ASN A 469 -40.18 1.82 -24.15
N GLY A 470 -39.62 0.61 -24.11
CA GLY A 470 -38.44 0.26 -23.34
C GLY A 470 -37.18 0.53 -24.16
N VAL A 471 -36.30 1.37 -23.64
CA VAL A 471 -34.89 1.38 -24.03
C VAL A 471 -34.22 0.20 -23.34
N TYR A 472 -33.63 -0.72 -24.10
CA TYR A 472 -32.89 -1.84 -23.57
C TYR A 472 -31.39 -1.57 -23.72
N SER A 473 -30.65 -1.56 -22.61
CA SER A 473 -29.19 -1.48 -22.59
C SER A 473 -28.61 -2.84 -22.22
N THR A 474 -28.01 -3.54 -23.18
CA THR A 474 -27.24 -4.76 -22.91
C THR A 474 -25.75 -4.43 -22.96
N ARG A 475 -25.00 -4.90 -21.96
CA ARG A 475 -23.53 -4.79 -21.97
C ARG A 475 -23.00 -5.66 -23.10
N SER A 476 -22.24 -5.06 -24.00
CA SER A 476 -21.53 -5.76 -25.05
C SER A 476 -20.02 -5.68 -24.79
N TRP A 477 -19.29 -6.63 -25.35
CA TRP A 477 -17.84 -6.59 -25.36
C TRP A 477 -17.39 -6.70 -26.79
N THR A 478 -16.28 -6.04 -27.09
CA THR A 478 -15.59 -6.23 -28.35
C THR A 478 -14.22 -6.81 -28.07
N THR A 479 -13.70 -7.55 -29.03
CA THR A 479 -12.47 -8.32 -28.90
C THR A 479 -11.53 -8.11 -30.07
N ILE A 480 -10.23 -8.23 -29.80
CA ILE A 480 -9.17 -8.37 -30.79
C ILE A 480 -8.27 -9.51 -30.33
N LYS A 481 -8.06 -10.50 -31.21
CA LYS A 481 -7.14 -11.60 -30.94
C LYS A 481 -5.70 -11.12 -31.11
N GLU A 482 -4.87 -11.34 -30.09
CA GLU A 482 -3.44 -11.05 -30.16
C GLU A 482 -2.75 -12.13 -31.02
N PRO A 483 -1.92 -11.75 -32.01
CA PRO A 483 -1.18 -12.73 -32.82
C PRO A 483 -0.14 -13.48 -31.97
N ILE A 484 0.03 -14.77 -32.28
CA ILE A 484 1.06 -15.61 -31.67
C ILE A 484 2.35 -15.53 -32.50
N GLY A 485 3.46 -15.11 -31.89
CA GLY A 485 4.77 -15.05 -32.54
C GLY A 485 5.08 -13.68 -33.16
N VAL A 486 5.64 -13.67 -34.39
CA VAL A 486 6.06 -12.43 -35.05
C VAL A 486 4.84 -11.64 -35.54
N TRP A 487 4.77 -10.37 -35.16
CA TRP A 487 3.70 -9.46 -35.56
C TRP A 487 4.17 -8.11 -36.14
N SER A 488 5.49 -7.83 -36.11
CA SER A 488 6.08 -6.62 -36.71
C SER A 488 7.37 -6.91 -37.48
N GLU A 489 7.81 -5.95 -38.29
CA GLU A 489 9.09 -5.97 -38.99
C GLU A 489 10.30 -5.73 -38.06
N ASN A 490 10.08 -5.26 -36.82
CA ASN A 490 11.15 -5.03 -35.84
C ASN A 490 11.62 -6.33 -35.13
N ASN A 491 11.20 -7.49 -35.64
CA ASN A 491 11.71 -8.78 -35.18
C ASN A 491 13.15 -8.99 -35.67
N PHE A 492 13.91 -9.84 -34.98
CA PHE A 492 15.27 -10.16 -35.38
C PHE A 492 15.62 -11.61 -35.07
N THR A 493 16.53 -12.19 -35.83
CA THR A 493 16.98 -13.58 -35.67
C THR A 493 18.45 -13.62 -35.26
N VAL A 494 18.76 -14.42 -34.25
CA VAL A 494 20.14 -14.71 -33.87
C VAL A 494 20.35 -16.21 -33.67
N GLN A 495 21.60 -16.64 -33.76
CA GLN A 495 21.98 -17.99 -33.38
C GLN A 495 22.12 -18.06 -31.86
N GLY A 496 21.35 -18.95 -31.23
CA GLY A 496 21.34 -19.19 -29.80
C GLY A 496 20.27 -18.43 -29.04
N ILE A 497 20.16 -18.74 -27.74
CA ILE A 497 19.13 -18.16 -26.88
C ILE A 497 19.61 -16.92 -26.12
N LEU A 498 18.85 -15.83 -26.23
CA LEU A 498 19.09 -14.57 -25.54
C LEU A 498 18.31 -14.50 -24.23
N GLU A 499 18.94 -13.89 -23.23
CA GLU A 499 18.30 -13.56 -21.95
C GLU A 499 17.19 -12.53 -22.15
N HIS A 500 16.09 -12.66 -21.40
CA HIS A 500 14.87 -11.89 -21.63
C HIS A 500 15.11 -10.38 -21.49
N LEU A 501 15.69 -9.92 -20.39
CA LEU A 501 15.91 -8.50 -20.13
C LEU A 501 16.95 -7.89 -21.05
N ASN A 502 17.94 -8.66 -21.52
CA ASN A 502 18.87 -8.19 -22.54
C ASN A 502 18.16 -7.77 -23.83
N VAL A 503 17.02 -8.38 -24.13
CA VAL A 503 16.22 -8.08 -25.33
C VAL A 503 15.12 -7.08 -25.02
N THR A 504 14.31 -7.30 -23.97
CA THR A 504 13.14 -6.45 -23.69
C THR A 504 13.49 -5.14 -23.02
N LYS A 505 14.63 -5.06 -22.32
CA LYS A 505 15.00 -3.93 -21.46
C LYS A 505 13.89 -3.52 -20.47
N ASP A 506 13.06 -4.50 -20.09
CA ASP A 506 11.86 -4.29 -19.25
C ASP A 506 10.84 -3.30 -19.85
N TYR A 507 10.81 -3.12 -21.18
CA TYR A 507 9.78 -2.31 -21.85
C TYR A 507 8.42 -3.00 -21.89
N SER A 508 8.40 -4.33 -21.90
CA SER A 508 7.20 -5.16 -21.86
C SER A 508 7.49 -6.38 -20.98
N ASP A 509 6.44 -6.95 -20.39
CA ASP A 509 6.52 -8.22 -19.68
C ASP A 509 6.76 -9.40 -20.63
N TYR A 510 6.51 -9.23 -21.93
CA TYR A 510 6.40 -10.33 -22.89
C TYR A 510 7.58 -10.37 -23.87
N LEU A 511 8.14 -11.56 -24.06
CA LEU A 511 9.11 -11.83 -25.13
C LEU A 511 8.79 -13.14 -25.85
N TRP A 512 8.62 -13.05 -27.15
CA TRP A 512 8.41 -14.19 -28.04
C TRP A 512 9.76 -14.73 -28.52
N TYR A 513 9.95 -16.04 -28.40
CA TYR A 513 11.08 -16.79 -28.94
C TYR A 513 10.55 -17.80 -29.93
N ILE A 514 11.01 -17.76 -31.17
CA ILE A 514 10.41 -18.53 -32.27
C ILE A 514 11.52 -19.29 -32.97
N THR A 515 11.35 -20.60 -33.10
CA THR A 515 12.23 -21.45 -33.90
C THR A 515 11.39 -22.37 -34.78
N ARG A 516 11.93 -22.76 -35.92
CA ARG A 516 11.29 -23.71 -36.83
C ARG A 516 12.14 -24.98 -36.91
N LEU A 517 11.49 -26.14 -36.81
CA LEU A 517 12.15 -27.44 -36.97
C LEU A 517 11.38 -28.32 -37.96
N TYR A 518 12.08 -29.27 -38.57
CA TYR A 518 11.49 -30.26 -39.46
C TYR A 518 11.31 -31.59 -38.73
N VAL A 519 10.13 -32.19 -38.85
CA VAL A 519 9.80 -33.51 -38.29
C VAL A 519 9.54 -34.47 -39.44
N SER A 520 10.27 -35.59 -39.47
CA SER A 520 10.18 -36.60 -40.53
C SER A 520 9.04 -37.60 -40.27
N ASP A 521 8.62 -38.33 -41.32
CA ASP A 521 7.68 -39.46 -41.16
C ASP A 521 8.24 -40.52 -40.20
N ASP A 522 9.54 -40.79 -40.31
CA ASP A 522 10.26 -41.76 -39.48
C ASP A 522 10.21 -41.40 -37.99
N ASP A 523 10.24 -40.10 -37.65
CA ASP A 523 10.12 -39.65 -36.25
C ASP A 523 8.71 -39.88 -35.71
N ILE A 524 7.68 -39.63 -36.51
CA ILE A 524 6.27 -39.84 -36.13
C ILE A 524 6.00 -41.34 -35.93
N SER A 525 6.40 -42.18 -36.89
CA SER A 525 6.27 -43.63 -36.76
C SER A 525 7.03 -44.15 -35.56
N PHE A 526 8.24 -43.64 -35.29
CA PHE A 526 9.00 -43.99 -34.10
C PHE A 526 8.25 -43.64 -32.80
N TRP A 527 7.61 -42.47 -32.72
CA TRP A 527 6.80 -42.08 -31.55
C TRP A 527 5.61 -42.99 -31.34
N GLU A 528 4.88 -43.30 -32.40
CA GLU A 528 3.69 -44.17 -32.36
C GLU A 528 4.06 -45.61 -31.97
N GLU A 529 5.08 -46.18 -32.61
CA GLU A 529 5.54 -47.57 -32.37
C GLU A 529 6.08 -47.77 -30.95
N ASN A 530 6.73 -46.76 -30.38
CA ASN A 530 7.38 -46.85 -29.07
C ASN A 530 6.57 -46.16 -27.96
N ASN A 531 5.37 -45.63 -28.26
CA ASN A 531 4.54 -44.84 -27.34
C ASN A 531 5.32 -43.71 -26.65
N ILE A 532 6.17 -43.02 -27.41
CA ILE A 532 7.00 -41.90 -26.95
C ILE A 532 6.24 -40.59 -27.20
N ARG A 533 6.22 -39.71 -26.21
CA ARG A 533 5.73 -38.33 -26.38
C ARG A 533 6.93 -37.38 -26.41
N PRO A 534 7.17 -36.68 -27.53
CA PRO A 534 8.24 -35.69 -27.55
C PRO A 534 7.95 -34.58 -26.55
N ALA A 535 9.02 -34.01 -25.99
CA ALA A 535 8.89 -32.99 -24.94
C ALA A 535 9.96 -31.91 -25.05
N VAL A 536 9.57 -30.69 -24.74
CA VAL A 536 10.50 -29.57 -24.50
C VAL A 536 11.04 -29.69 -23.09
N ARG A 537 12.36 -29.76 -22.96
CA ARG A 537 13.07 -29.73 -21.68
C ARG A 537 13.92 -28.47 -21.59
N ILE A 538 13.74 -27.72 -20.51
CA ILE A 538 14.50 -26.50 -20.24
C ILE A 538 15.11 -26.63 -18.84
N ASP A 539 16.42 -26.43 -18.75
CA ASP A 539 17.15 -26.61 -17.50
C ASP A 539 16.70 -25.64 -16.40
N SER A 540 16.39 -24.39 -16.75
CA SER A 540 15.88 -23.42 -15.79
C SER A 540 15.21 -22.24 -16.50
N MET A 541 14.08 -21.79 -15.98
CA MET A 541 13.38 -20.62 -16.49
C MET A 541 12.66 -19.83 -15.39
N ARG A 542 12.38 -18.55 -15.68
CA ARG A 542 11.49 -17.69 -14.91
C ARG A 542 10.85 -16.61 -15.80
N ASP A 543 9.73 -16.00 -15.45
CA ASP A 543 8.81 -16.30 -14.34
C ASP A 543 7.63 -17.17 -14.80
N LEU A 544 7.18 -16.92 -16.03
CA LEU A 544 6.15 -17.70 -16.72
C LEU A 544 6.66 -18.06 -18.12
N LEU A 545 6.35 -19.29 -18.54
CA LEU A 545 6.58 -19.79 -19.88
C LEU A 545 5.27 -20.33 -20.43
N ARG A 546 4.92 -19.97 -21.67
CA ARG A 546 3.92 -20.67 -22.47
C ARG A 546 4.57 -21.22 -23.73
N VAL A 547 4.24 -22.46 -24.08
CA VAL A 547 4.79 -23.13 -25.25
C VAL A 547 3.67 -23.35 -26.25
N PHE A 548 3.88 -22.89 -27.47
CA PHE A 548 2.98 -23.11 -28.59
C PHE A 548 3.67 -23.91 -29.68
N VAL A 549 2.92 -24.81 -30.31
CA VAL A 549 3.34 -25.50 -31.53
C VAL A 549 2.30 -25.24 -32.62
N ASN A 550 2.75 -24.72 -33.76
CA ASN A 550 1.89 -24.37 -34.90
C ASN A 550 0.68 -23.50 -34.51
N GLY A 551 0.87 -22.59 -33.55
CA GLY A 551 -0.16 -21.69 -33.03
C GLY A 551 -1.09 -22.28 -31.97
N GLN A 552 -0.94 -23.56 -31.59
CA GLN A 552 -1.71 -24.19 -30.51
C GLN A 552 -0.93 -24.19 -29.20
N LEU A 553 -1.60 -23.91 -28.07
CA LEU A 553 -0.98 -23.91 -26.75
C LEU A 553 -0.78 -25.35 -26.23
N GLU A 554 0.46 -25.78 -26.08
CA GLU A 554 0.80 -27.11 -25.54
C GLU A 554 0.81 -27.12 -24.00
N GLY A 555 1.14 -25.98 -23.39
CA GLY A 555 1.11 -25.86 -21.93
C GLY A 555 1.80 -24.61 -21.40
N SER A 556 1.72 -24.45 -20.09
CA SER A 556 2.28 -23.31 -19.37
C SER A 556 2.99 -23.78 -18.10
N VAL A 557 4.10 -23.14 -17.77
CA VAL A 557 4.85 -23.38 -16.53
C VAL A 557 5.07 -22.04 -15.84
N ARG A 558 5.01 -22.04 -14.50
CA ARG A 558 5.26 -20.89 -13.63
C ARG A 558 6.27 -21.27 -12.57
N GLY A 559 7.24 -20.40 -12.31
CA GLY A 559 8.14 -20.55 -11.19
C GLY A 559 9.38 -19.68 -11.31
N HIS A 560 10.17 -19.65 -10.25
CA HIS A 560 11.42 -18.90 -10.19
C HIS A 560 12.61 -19.86 -10.38
N TRP A 561 13.26 -19.77 -11.55
CA TRP A 561 14.39 -20.61 -11.98
C TRP A 561 14.10 -22.12 -11.96
N VAL A 562 12.90 -22.51 -12.38
CA VAL A 562 12.41 -23.91 -12.36
C VAL A 562 12.74 -24.67 -13.64
N LYS A 563 12.93 -25.99 -13.52
CA LYS A 563 13.05 -26.90 -14.66
C LYS A 563 11.72 -27.07 -15.39
N VAL A 564 11.76 -27.14 -16.71
CA VAL A 564 10.60 -27.45 -17.56
C VAL A 564 10.77 -28.81 -18.20
N SER A 565 9.69 -29.59 -18.21
CA SER A 565 9.55 -30.80 -19.00
C SER A 565 8.11 -30.86 -19.49
N LEU A 566 7.85 -30.35 -20.68
CA LEU A 566 6.51 -30.19 -21.23
C LEU A 566 6.36 -31.05 -22.49
N PRO A 567 5.47 -32.06 -22.51
CA PRO A 567 5.12 -32.78 -23.73
C PRO A 567 4.60 -31.81 -24.80
N VAL A 568 4.93 -32.06 -26.07
CA VAL A 568 4.49 -31.23 -27.20
C VAL A 568 4.03 -32.11 -28.36
N GLN A 569 3.13 -31.60 -29.20
CA GLN A 569 2.63 -32.32 -30.37
C GLN A 569 3.11 -31.67 -31.67
N PHE A 570 3.90 -32.42 -32.44
CA PHE A 570 4.35 -32.00 -33.76
C PHE A 570 3.61 -32.76 -34.86
N VAL A 571 3.50 -32.15 -36.03
CA VAL A 571 2.99 -32.78 -37.25
C VAL A 571 4.13 -33.03 -38.24
N LYS A 572 3.88 -33.84 -39.27
CA LYS A 572 4.85 -34.07 -40.35
C LYS A 572 5.24 -32.75 -41.03
N GLY A 573 6.53 -32.56 -41.25
CA GLY A 573 7.07 -31.41 -41.99
C GLY A 573 7.58 -30.30 -41.07
N TYR A 574 7.49 -29.05 -41.53
CA TYR A 574 7.96 -27.91 -40.75
C TYR A 574 6.96 -27.54 -39.66
N ASN A 575 7.47 -27.39 -38.44
CA ASN A 575 6.71 -26.97 -37.27
C ASN A 575 7.31 -25.70 -36.70
N ASP A 576 6.43 -24.77 -36.32
CA ASP A 576 6.80 -23.56 -35.59
C ASP A 576 6.67 -23.84 -34.09
N LEU A 577 7.80 -23.75 -33.38
CA LEU A 577 7.86 -23.84 -31.93
C LEU A 577 8.05 -22.43 -31.37
N VAL A 578 7.07 -21.97 -30.61
CA VAL A 578 7.03 -20.60 -30.07
C VAL A 578 7.00 -20.66 -28.55
N PHE A 579 7.94 -19.98 -27.90
CA PHE A 579 7.90 -19.72 -26.47
C PHE A 579 7.49 -18.28 -26.22
N LEU A 580 6.53 -18.08 -25.32
CA LEU A 580 6.23 -16.80 -24.71
C LEU A 580 6.81 -16.80 -23.29
N SER A 581 7.94 -16.12 -23.12
CA SER A 581 8.52 -15.85 -21.80
C SER A 581 7.91 -14.60 -21.23
N GLN A 582 7.59 -14.63 -19.92
CA GLN A 582 7.07 -13.46 -19.23
C GLN A 582 7.77 -13.20 -17.90
N THR A 583 7.95 -11.91 -17.57
CA THR A 583 8.32 -11.43 -16.23
C THR A 583 7.09 -10.95 -15.48
N VAL A 584 7.01 -11.21 -14.17
CA VAL A 584 5.96 -10.68 -13.30
C VAL A 584 6.59 -9.73 -12.28
N GLY A 585 7.20 -8.67 -12.79
CA GLY A 585 8.12 -7.82 -12.04
C GLY A 585 9.48 -8.50 -11.76
N LEU A 586 10.48 -7.69 -11.46
CA LEU A 586 11.88 -8.11 -11.31
C LEU A 586 12.25 -8.30 -9.84
N GLN A 587 13.26 -9.14 -9.60
CA GLN A 587 13.80 -9.39 -8.26
C GLN A 587 14.22 -8.09 -7.59
N ASN A 588 13.73 -7.86 -6.38
CA ASN A 588 13.88 -6.59 -5.67
C ASN A 588 14.71 -6.68 -4.39
N TYR A 589 15.05 -7.90 -3.94
CA TYR A 589 15.79 -8.14 -2.70
C TYR A 589 16.87 -9.21 -2.87
N GLY A 590 18.03 -9.03 -2.22
CA GLY A 590 19.17 -9.94 -2.27
C GLY A 590 20.46 -9.29 -2.78
N ALA A 591 21.57 -10.03 -2.71
CA ALA A 591 22.83 -9.65 -3.33
C ALA A 591 22.82 -9.97 -4.82
N PHE A 592 23.64 -9.28 -5.61
CA PHE A 592 23.83 -9.52 -7.05
C PHE A 592 22.55 -9.45 -7.89
N LEU A 593 21.65 -8.51 -7.58
CA LEU A 593 20.37 -8.33 -8.27
C LEU A 593 20.52 -8.22 -9.80
N GLU A 594 21.58 -7.56 -10.26
CA GLU A 594 21.88 -7.40 -11.69
C GLU A 594 22.14 -8.72 -12.42
N LYS A 595 22.62 -9.75 -11.69
CA LYS A 595 22.96 -11.08 -12.22
C LYS A 595 21.77 -12.02 -12.26
N ASP A 596 20.66 -11.67 -11.63
CA ASP A 596 19.45 -12.48 -11.64
C ASP A 596 18.90 -12.61 -13.07
N GLY A 597 18.47 -11.53 -13.73
CA GLY A 597 17.96 -11.60 -15.11
C GLY A 597 16.62 -12.34 -15.21
N ALA A 598 16.19 -12.67 -16.43
CA ALA A 598 14.93 -13.35 -16.71
C ALA A 598 14.98 -14.22 -18.00
N GLY A 599 13.91 -14.99 -18.23
CA GLY A 599 13.83 -15.90 -19.37
C GLY A 599 14.43 -17.27 -19.04
N PHE A 600 15.47 -17.66 -19.76
CA PHE A 600 16.00 -19.03 -19.75
C PHE A 600 17.47 -19.09 -19.32
N ARG A 601 17.83 -20.16 -18.61
CA ARG A 601 19.21 -20.52 -18.27
C ARG A 601 19.46 -22.00 -18.56
N GLY A 602 20.68 -22.32 -18.98
CA GLY A 602 21.09 -23.69 -19.30
C GLY A 602 20.60 -24.15 -20.68
N GLN A 603 20.47 -25.47 -20.84
CA GLN A 603 20.12 -26.09 -22.11
C GLN A 603 18.60 -26.10 -22.36
N ILE A 604 18.23 -25.98 -23.64
CA ILE A 604 16.89 -26.24 -24.15
C ILE A 604 16.98 -27.41 -25.12
N LYS A 605 16.24 -28.49 -24.84
CA LYS A 605 16.26 -29.71 -25.65
C LYS A 605 14.86 -30.11 -26.06
N LEU A 606 14.75 -30.73 -27.24
CA LEU A 606 13.62 -31.56 -27.60
C LEU A 606 14.01 -33.02 -27.42
N THR A 607 13.27 -33.73 -26.59
CA THR A 607 13.53 -35.15 -26.29
C THR A 607 12.57 -36.06 -27.03
N GLY A 608 12.98 -37.31 -27.20
CA GLY A 608 12.13 -38.37 -27.76
C GLY A 608 12.22 -38.55 -29.27
N PHE A 609 13.13 -37.86 -29.96
CA PHE A 609 13.36 -38.05 -31.40
C PHE A 609 14.19 -39.32 -31.67
N ARG A 610 13.99 -39.93 -32.85
CA ARG A 610 14.61 -41.23 -33.21
C ARG A 610 16.14 -41.19 -33.14
N ASN A 611 16.75 -40.08 -33.56
CA ASN A 611 18.20 -39.89 -33.61
C ASN A 611 18.78 -39.28 -32.32
N GLY A 612 18.01 -39.31 -31.22
CA GLY A 612 18.39 -38.72 -29.94
C GLY A 612 17.86 -37.29 -29.76
N ASP A 613 18.14 -36.71 -28.60
CA ASP A 613 17.67 -35.38 -28.23
C ASP A 613 18.25 -34.28 -29.15
N ILE A 614 17.40 -33.34 -29.55
CA ILE A 614 17.81 -32.17 -30.34
C ILE A 614 18.12 -31.03 -29.38
N ASP A 615 19.35 -30.51 -29.41
CA ASP A 615 19.75 -29.32 -28.65
C ASP A 615 19.32 -28.05 -29.39
N LEU A 616 18.34 -27.34 -28.84
CA LEU A 616 17.82 -26.09 -29.37
C LEU A 616 18.59 -24.85 -28.88
N SER A 617 19.51 -24.99 -27.92
CA SER A 617 20.23 -23.84 -27.36
C SER A 617 21.12 -23.11 -28.37
N LYS A 618 21.46 -23.76 -29.49
CA LYS A 618 22.27 -23.19 -30.57
C LYS A 618 21.51 -23.02 -31.89
N SER A 619 20.20 -23.26 -31.88
CA SER A 619 19.33 -23.06 -33.04
C SER A 619 19.21 -21.57 -33.39
N LEU A 620 18.69 -21.29 -34.59
CA LEU A 620 18.27 -19.95 -34.96
C LEU A 620 16.95 -19.62 -34.25
N TRP A 621 16.96 -18.54 -33.47
CA TRP A 621 15.79 -18.04 -32.75
C TRP A 621 15.44 -16.65 -33.26
N THR A 622 14.17 -16.47 -33.63
CA THR A 622 13.57 -15.17 -33.96
C THR A 622 12.87 -14.61 -32.72
N TYR A 623 13.08 -13.32 -32.47
CA TYR A 623 12.60 -12.61 -31.30
C TYR A 623 11.61 -11.52 -31.68
N GLN A 624 10.53 -11.40 -30.90
CA GLN A 624 9.59 -10.28 -30.97
C GLN A 624 9.32 -9.77 -29.55
N VAL A 625 9.65 -8.51 -29.29
CA VAL A 625 9.42 -7.86 -27.99
C VAL A 625 7.98 -7.41 -27.90
N GLY A 626 7.34 -7.73 -26.77
CA GLY A 626 6.01 -7.25 -26.41
C GLY A 626 4.86 -7.77 -27.25
N LEU A 627 3.69 -7.20 -27.00
CA LEU A 627 2.44 -7.51 -27.69
C LEU A 627 2.12 -6.44 -28.74
N LYS A 628 1.46 -6.83 -29.83
CA LYS A 628 0.97 -5.93 -30.87
C LYS A 628 0.03 -4.88 -30.28
N GLY A 629 -0.93 -5.28 -29.44
CA GLY A 629 -1.84 -4.34 -28.80
C GLY A 629 -1.14 -3.35 -27.85
N GLU A 630 -0.05 -3.77 -27.19
CA GLU A 630 0.78 -2.88 -26.37
C GLU A 630 1.47 -1.82 -27.23
N PHE A 631 2.07 -2.24 -28.34
CA PHE A 631 2.80 -1.37 -29.26
C PHE A 631 1.89 -0.38 -30.00
N LEU A 632 0.72 -0.85 -30.44
CA LEU A 632 -0.32 -0.01 -31.03
C LEU A 632 -1.04 0.87 -30.02
N LYS A 633 -0.78 0.67 -28.71
CA LYS A 633 -1.38 1.42 -27.60
C LYS A 633 -2.91 1.46 -27.69
N ILE A 634 -3.54 0.35 -28.06
CA ILE A 634 -5.00 0.28 -28.29
C ILE A 634 -5.83 0.54 -27.03
N TYR A 635 -5.19 0.60 -25.86
CA TYR A 635 -5.77 1.00 -24.59
C TYR A 635 -5.89 2.53 -24.40
N THR A 636 -5.27 3.34 -25.26
CA THR A 636 -5.37 4.81 -25.24
C THR A 636 -6.59 5.28 -26.01
N VAL A 637 -7.19 6.41 -25.61
CA VAL A 637 -8.43 6.91 -26.23
C VAL A 637 -8.20 7.24 -27.71
N GLU A 638 -7.04 7.80 -28.06
CA GLU A 638 -6.71 8.24 -29.41
C GLU A 638 -6.48 7.08 -30.38
N GLU A 639 -5.73 6.06 -29.97
CA GLU A 639 -5.37 4.92 -30.85
C GLU A 639 -6.46 3.84 -30.89
N ASN A 640 -7.26 3.72 -29.83
CA ASN A 640 -8.34 2.73 -29.76
C ASN A 640 -9.34 2.82 -30.92
N GLY A 641 -9.62 4.03 -31.42
CA GLY A 641 -10.52 4.26 -32.55
C GLY A 641 -10.01 3.74 -33.90
N LYS A 642 -8.71 3.44 -34.02
CA LYS A 642 -8.08 2.92 -35.23
C LYS A 642 -7.98 1.40 -35.25
N ALA A 643 -8.29 0.74 -34.13
CA ALA A 643 -8.18 -0.70 -33.99
C ALA A 643 -9.43 -1.41 -34.55
N GLU A 644 -9.21 -2.54 -35.22
CA GLU A 644 -10.27 -3.34 -35.85
C GLU A 644 -10.92 -4.29 -34.84
N TRP A 645 -11.79 -3.73 -34.00
CA TRP A 645 -12.53 -4.49 -32.98
C TRP A 645 -13.68 -5.30 -33.58
N THR A 646 -13.88 -6.52 -33.08
CA THR A 646 -15.02 -7.38 -33.46
C THR A 646 -15.95 -7.61 -32.27
N ASP A 647 -17.27 -7.64 -32.49
CA ASP A 647 -18.24 -7.93 -31.45
C ASP A 647 -18.04 -9.35 -30.86
N LEU A 648 -18.09 -9.44 -29.54
CA LEU A 648 -18.02 -10.70 -28.80
C LEU A 648 -19.44 -11.15 -28.44
N THR A 649 -19.76 -12.42 -28.72
CA THR A 649 -21.02 -13.04 -28.29
C THR A 649 -20.89 -13.60 -26.87
N PRO A 650 -21.94 -13.55 -26.02
CA PRO A 650 -21.91 -14.11 -24.67
C PRO A 650 -21.54 -15.60 -24.59
N ASP A 651 -21.94 -16.38 -25.61
CA ASP A 651 -21.65 -17.82 -25.69
C ASP A 651 -20.27 -18.14 -26.31
N ALA A 652 -19.43 -17.12 -26.54
CA ALA A 652 -18.10 -17.35 -27.09
C ALA A 652 -17.21 -18.06 -26.05
N ASP A 653 -16.49 -19.09 -26.48
CA ASP A 653 -15.50 -19.76 -25.64
C ASP A 653 -14.43 -18.76 -25.15
N PRO A 654 -13.96 -18.86 -23.89
CA PRO A 654 -12.90 -18.00 -23.39
C PRO A 654 -11.64 -18.07 -24.25
N LEU A 655 -11.25 -16.92 -24.82
CA LEU A 655 -10.11 -16.83 -25.74
C LEU A 655 -8.82 -16.46 -24.99
N ILE A 656 -7.75 -17.22 -25.20
CA ILE A 656 -6.40 -16.88 -24.73
C ILE A 656 -5.79 -15.76 -25.57
N LEU A 657 -4.93 -14.94 -24.97
CA LEU A 657 -4.21 -13.85 -25.63
C LEU A 657 -5.17 -12.94 -26.41
N THR A 658 -6.05 -12.28 -25.67
CA THR A 658 -7.18 -11.54 -26.22
C THR A 658 -7.27 -10.17 -25.60
N TRP A 659 -7.45 -9.15 -26.43
CA TRP A 659 -7.80 -7.82 -25.96
C TRP A 659 -9.31 -7.70 -25.89
N TYR A 660 -9.82 -7.22 -24.76
CA TYR A 660 -11.22 -6.90 -24.57
C TYR A 660 -11.40 -5.41 -24.37
N LYS A 661 -12.48 -4.88 -24.94
CA LYS A 661 -12.94 -3.51 -24.72
C LYS A 661 -14.43 -3.52 -24.43
N MET A 662 -14.81 -2.82 -23.37
CA MET A 662 -16.20 -2.70 -22.96
C MET A 662 -16.99 -1.87 -23.98
N SER A 663 -18.23 -2.25 -24.26
CA SER A 663 -19.13 -1.55 -25.19
C SER A 663 -20.58 -1.60 -24.68
N TYR A 664 -21.38 -0.64 -25.11
CA TYR A 664 -22.81 -0.54 -24.84
C TYR A 664 -23.55 -0.44 -26.15
N ASN A 665 -24.59 -1.26 -26.31
CA ASN A 665 -25.49 -1.17 -27.45
C ASN A 665 -26.79 -0.50 -26.97
N TYR A 666 -27.11 0.67 -27.54
CA TYR A 666 -28.38 1.34 -27.32
C TYR A 666 -29.36 0.93 -28.43
N VAL A 667 -30.50 0.34 -28.06
CA VAL A 667 -31.60 0.06 -28.99
C VAL A 667 -32.75 1.01 -28.67
N SER A 668 -33.02 1.96 -29.58
CA SER A 668 -34.18 2.84 -29.51
C SER A 668 -35.28 2.34 -30.44
N LEU A 669 -36.48 2.09 -29.90
CA LEU A 669 -37.68 1.80 -30.68
C LEU A 669 -38.37 3.12 -31.07
N LEU A 670 -38.22 3.55 -32.32
CA LEU A 670 -39.04 4.62 -32.91
C LEU A 670 -40.23 4.00 -33.65
N THR A 671 -41.40 4.62 -33.50
CA THR A 671 -42.70 4.08 -33.91
C THR A 671 -42.87 3.97 -35.43
N ASN A 672 -43.52 2.87 -35.85
CA ASN A 672 -44.17 2.59 -37.14
C ASN A 672 -43.34 2.51 -38.44
N ALA A 673 -42.02 2.50 -38.36
CA ALA A 673 -41.17 1.95 -39.43
C ALA A 673 -40.08 1.11 -38.78
N LEU A 674 -39.92 -0.15 -39.22
CA LEU A 674 -38.83 -1.04 -38.79
C LEU A 674 -37.49 -0.44 -39.21
N VAL A 675 -36.97 0.49 -38.41
CA VAL A 675 -35.61 1.02 -38.52
C VAL A 675 -34.94 0.80 -37.17
N PHE A 676 -34.12 -0.24 -37.10
CA PHE A 676 -33.26 -0.50 -35.96
C PHE A 676 -32.06 0.46 -36.03
N PHE A 677 -32.01 1.46 -35.15
CA PHE A 677 -30.77 2.20 -34.89
C PHE A 677 -30.09 1.57 -33.67
N THR A 678 -29.03 0.79 -33.92
CA THR A 678 -28.09 0.40 -32.88
C THR A 678 -27.04 1.50 -32.77
N ILE A 679 -27.08 2.26 -31.67
CA ILE A 679 -25.98 3.19 -31.34
C ILE A 679 -25.06 2.45 -30.38
N THR A 680 -23.88 2.05 -30.85
CA THR A 680 -22.81 1.48 -30.02
C THR A 680 -22.07 2.62 -29.30
N GLN A 681 -22.29 2.79 -28.00
CA GLN A 681 -21.46 3.66 -27.16
C GLN A 681 -20.40 2.83 -26.45
N THR A 682 -19.12 3.18 -26.58
CA THR A 682 -17.99 2.27 -26.27
C THR A 682 -17.44 2.42 -24.83
N TYR A 683 -18.27 2.86 -23.88
CA TYR A 683 -17.77 3.46 -22.65
C TYR A 683 -18.70 3.31 -21.44
N PHE A 684 -18.15 3.33 -20.22
CA PHE A 684 -18.94 3.33 -18.98
C PHE A 684 -18.95 4.71 -18.29
N ASP A 685 -20.01 5.01 -17.55
CA ASP A 685 -20.11 6.24 -16.76
C ASP A 685 -19.47 6.07 -15.39
N ALA A 686 -18.89 7.15 -14.87
CA ALA A 686 -18.35 7.12 -13.51
C ALA A 686 -19.50 6.88 -12.52
N PRO A 687 -19.33 5.98 -11.54
CA PRO A 687 -20.27 5.88 -10.43
C PRO A 687 -20.46 7.22 -9.73
N ASP A 688 -21.71 7.55 -9.40
CA ASP A 688 -22.03 8.69 -8.56
C ASP A 688 -21.30 8.62 -7.20
N GLY A 689 -21.21 9.76 -6.52
CA GLY A 689 -20.64 9.87 -5.18
C GLY A 689 -19.11 10.06 -5.16
N ALA A 690 -18.53 9.93 -3.97
CA ALA A 690 -17.11 10.16 -3.69
C ALA A 690 -16.35 8.89 -3.26
N GLU A 691 -17.07 7.78 -3.11
CA GLU A 691 -16.57 6.49 -2.64
C GLU A 691 -15.51 5.91 -3.58
N PRO A 692 -14.40 5.34 -3.10
CA PRO A 692 -13.41 4.75 -3.99
C PRO A 692 -13.97 3.69 -4.94
N VAL A 693 -13.39 3.61 -6.14
CA VAL A 693 -13.87 2.77 -7.25
C VAL A 693 -12.88 1.62 -7.48
N ALA A 694 -13.40 0.43 -7.76
CA ALA A 694 -12.62 -0.72 -8.20
C ALA A 694 -13.30 -1.42 -9.38
N VAL A 695 -12.52 -2.13 -10.19
CA VAL A 695 -13.06 -3.14 -11.12
C VAL A 695 -12.89 -4.53 -10.51
N ASP A 696 -13.97 -5.30 -10.54
CA ASP A 696 -14.00 -6.71 -10.15
C ASP A 696 -13.66 -7.57 -11.37
N LEU A 697 -12.52 -8.25 -11.30
CA LEU A 697 -11.99 -9.13 -12.33
C LEU A 697 -11.97 -10.59 -11.86
N ALA A 698 -12.84 -10.98 -10.92
CA ALA A 698 -12.95 -12.35 -10.44
C ALA A 698 -13.25 -13.39 -11.54
N SER A 699 -13.97 -12.98 -12.59
CA SER A 699 -14.31 -13.82 -13.75
C SER A 699 -13.19 -13.93 -14.80
N MET A 700 -12.11 -13.18 -14.60
CA MET A 700 -10.98 -13.12 -15.51
C MET A 700 -9.86 -14.06 -15.07
N GLY A 701 -8.83 -14.21 -15.89
CA GLY A 701 -7.71 -15.09 -15.62
C GLY A 701 -6.45 -14.34 -15.20
N LYS A 702 -5.58 -14.01 -16.16
CA LYS A 702 -4.35 -13.24 -15.96
C LYS A 702 -4.25 -12.18 -17.03
N GLY A 703 -3.80 -10.99 -16.68
CA GLY A 703 -3.65 -9.95 -17.69
C GLY A 703 -3.21 -8.60 -17.16
N GLN A 704 -3.51 -7.58 -17.95
CA GLN A 704 -3.29 -6.17 -17.65
C GLN A 704 -4.56 -5.39 -17.98
N ALA A 705 -4.84 -4.32 -17.22
CA ALA A 705 -6.03 -3.50 -17.42
C ALA A 705 -5.70 -2.01 -17.47
N TRP A 706 -6.51 -1.27 -18.23
CA TRP A 706 -6.41 0.16 -18.42
C TRP A 706 -7.77 0.85 -18.34
N VAL A 707 -7.78 2.03 -17.73
CA VAL A 707 -8.93 2.95 -17.73
C VAL A 707 -8.50 4.27 -18.33
N ASN A 708 -9.14 4.69 -19.43
CA ASN A 708 -8.79 5.93 -20.14
C ASN A 708 -7.30 6.05 -20.49
N GLY A 709 -6.66 4.93 -20.87
CA GLY A 709 -5.23 4.87 -21.14
C GLY A 709 -4.33 4.78 -19.89
N HIS A 710 -4.86 4.96 -18.69
CA HIS A 710 -4.11 4.76 -17.45
C HIS A 710 -4.04 3.28 -17.09
N HIS A 711 -2.82 2.77 -16.96
CA HIS A 711 -2.58 1.37 -16.60
C HIS A 711 -2.84 1.15 -15.10
N ILE A 712 -3.94 0.46 -14.78
CA ILE A 712 -4.36 0.26 -13.38
C ILE A 712 -3.60 -0.87 -12.69
N GLY A 713 -3.06 -1.81 -13.45
CA GLY A 713 -2.08 -2.80 -12.98
C GLY A 713 -2.22 -4.13 -13.68
N ARG A 714 -1.44 -5.12 -13.22
CA ARG A 714 -1.62 -6.53 -13.60
C ARG A 714 -2.81 -7.12 -12.84
N TYR A 715 -3.49 -8.10 -13.40
CA TYR A 715 -4.48 -8.89 -12.67
C TYR A 715 -4.18 -10.38 -12.80
N TRP A 716 -4.50 -11.14 -11.74
CA TRP A 716 -4.35 -12.59 -11.76
C TRP A 716 -5.24 -13.29 -10.71
N THR A 717 -6.16 -14.13 -11.13
CA THR A 717 -7.12 -14.82 -10.25
C THR A 717 -6.57 -16.13 -9.65
N LEU A 718 -5.31 -16.12 -9.19
CA LEU A 718 -4.72 -17.26 -8.49
C LEU A 718 -5.32 -17.42 -7.10
N VAL A 719 -5.69 -18.67 -6.78
CA VAL A 719 -6.35 -19.03 -5.54
C VAL A 719 -5.32 -19.36 -4.45
N ALA A 720 -5.50 -18.76 -3.28
CA ALA A 720 -4.69 -19.03 -2.09
C ALA A 720 -4.91 -20.46 -1.55
N PRO A 721 -3.96 -21.04 -0.80
CA PRO A 721 -4.16 -22.31 -0.11
C PRO A 721 -5.45 -22.33 0.71
N LYS A 722 -6.13 -23.48 0.79
CA LYS A 722 -7.37 -23.65 1.56
C LYS A 722 -7.15 -23.62 3.07
N ASP A 723 -5.95 -23.99 3.51
CA ASP A 723 -5.58 -24.09 4.92
C ASP A 723 -4.63 -22.96 5.33
N GLY A 724 -4.57 -22.69 6.65
CA GLY A 724 -3.66 -21.71 7.27
C GLY A 724 -4.32 -20.43 7.76
N CYS A 725 -5.58 -20.18 7.40
CA CYS A 725 -6.35 -19.05 7.94
C CYS A 725 -7.02 -19.43 9.25
N GLN A 726 -6.81 -18.64 10.29
CA GLN A 726 -7.46 -18.82 11.58
C GLN A 726 -8.85 -18.17 11.58
N ASN A 727 -9.81 -18.75 12.30
CA ASN A 727 -11.15 -18.18 12.44
C ASN A 727 -11.15 -16.89 13.28
N VAL A 728 -10.26 -16.83 14.28
CA VAL A 728 -10.03 -15.67 15.15
C VAL A 728 -8.51 -15.53 15.28
N CYS A 729 -7.99 -14.35 14.97
CA CYS A 729 -6.59 -14.05 15.15
C CYS A 729 -6.32 -13.64 16.61
N ASP A 730 -5.37 -14.31 17.26
CA ASP A 730 -4.93 -13.95 18.61
C ASP A 730 -3.82 -12.90 18.56
N TYR A 731 -4.06 -11.71 19.11
CA TYR A 731 -3.05 -10.64 19.17
C TYR A 731 -1.86 -10.99 20.08
N ARG A 732 -2.04 -11.89 21.06
CA ARG A 732 -1.06 -12.13 22.13
C ARG A 732 0.16 -12.91 21.62
N GLY A 733 1.34 -12.53 22.13
CA GLY A 733 2.61 -13.16 21.79
C GLY A 733 3.21 -12.66 20.47
N ALA A 734 4.48 -12.99 20.25
CA ALA A 734 5.24 -12.48 19.11
C ALA A 734 4.55 -12.75 17.76
N TYR A 735 4.52 -11.72 16.92
CA TYR A 735 3.93 -11.73 15.58
C TYR A 735 4.93 -12.16 14.50
N ASN A 736 4.41 -12.83 13.48
CA ASN A 736 5.04 -13.03 12.17
C ASN A 736 3.93 -13.02 11.11
N SER A 737 4.30 -12.86 9.83
CA SER A 737 3.35 -12.72 8.71
C SER A 737 2.39 -13.91 8.54
N ASP A 738 2.74 -15.10 9.01
CA ASP A 738 1.89 -16.30 8.92
C ASP A 738 0.93 -16.45 10.11
N LYS A 739 1.13 -15.67 11.18
CA LYS A 739 0.34 -15.79 12.41
C LYS A 739 -1.14 -15.53 12.16
N CYS A 740 -1.44 -14.51 11.37
CA CYS A 740 -2.81 -14.10 11.08
C CYS A 740 -2.95 -13.82 9.60
N THR A 741 -3.57 -14.77 8.91
CA THR A 741 -3.84 -14.69 7.47
C THR A 741 -5.31 -14.91 7.17
N THR A 742 -5.77 -14.30 6.08
CA THR A 742 -7.15 -14.37 5.59
C THR A 742 -7.17 -14.81 4.12
N ASN A 743 -8.39 -14.91 3.56
CA ASN A 743 -8.63 -15.21 2.14
C ASN A 743 -8.22 -16.62 1.66
N CYS A 744 -8.14 -17.60 2.57
CA CYS A 744 -7.86 -18.99 2.21
C CYS A 744 -8.92 -19.57 1.25
N GLY A 745 -8.46 -20.31 0.24
CA GLY A 745 -9.31 -20.93 -0.77
C GLY A 745 -10.01 -19.97 -1.72
N LYS A 746 -9.63 -18.69 -1.73
CA LYS A 746 -10.18 -17.64 -2.60
C LYS A 746 -9.07 -17.01 -3.46
N PRO A 747 -9.40 -16.37 -4.60
CA PRO A 747 -8.42 -15.63 -5.39
C PRO A 747 -7.75 -14.54 -4.55
N THR A 748 -6.42 -14.41 -4.61
CA THR A 748 -5.65 -13.49 -3.77
C THR A 748 -6.09 -12.03 -3.95
N GLN A 749 -6.40 -11.62 -5.18
CA GLN A 749 -6.96 -10.29 -5.49
C GLN A 749 -7.95 -10.38 -6.66
N THR A 750 -9.16 -9.86 -6.44
CA THR A 750 -10.22 -9.76 -7.45
C THR A 750 -10.61 -8.31 -7.76
N LEU A 751 -10.46 -7.41 -6.77
CA LEU A 751 -10.74 -5.99 -6.92
C LEU A 751 -9.46 -5.22 -7.25
N TYR A 752 -9.54 -4.42 -8.31
CA TYR A 752 -8.43 -3.62 -8.82
C TYR A 752 -8.81 -2.15 -8.76
N HIS A 753 -8.05 -1.38 -7.98
CA HIS A 753 -8.33 0.03 -7.72
C HIS A 753 -8.30 0.87 -8.99
N ILE A 754 -9.36 1.66 -9.20
CA ILE A 754 -9.44 2.71 -10.20
C ILE A 754 -9.49 4.05 -9.46
N PRO A 755 -8.40 4.83 -9.46
CA PRO A 755 -8.43 6.17 -8.90
C PRO A 755 -9.53 7.01 -9.56
N ARG A 756 -10.36 7.67 -8.74
CA ARG A 756 -11.44 8.53 -9.26
C ARG A 756 -10.91 9.63 -10.19
N ALA A 757 -9.70 10.13 -9.96
CA ALA A 757 -9.05 11.12 -10.82
C ALA A 757 -8.78 10.63 -12.26
N TRP A 758 -8.83 9.32 -12.52
CA TRP A 758 -8.69 8.75 -13.87
C TRP A 758 -10.04 8.53 -14.56
N LEU A 759 -11.15 8.82 -13.88
CA LEU A 759 -12.49 8.76 -14.45
C LEU A 759 -12.95 10.15 -14.91
N LYS A 760 -13.68 10.15 -16.02
CA LYS A 760 -14.52 11.24 -16.50
C LYS A 760 -15.96 10.96 -16.05
N ASP A 761 -16.82 11.98 -15.99
CA ASP A 761 -18.22 11.79 -15.59
C ASP A 761 -18.93 10.73 -16.45
N SER A 762 -18.68 10.77 -17.76
CA SER A 762 -19.18 9.79 -18.72
C SER A 762 -18.09 9.39 -19.71
N ASN A 763 -18.38 8.38 -20.50
CA ASN A 763 -17.54 7.94 -21.60
C ASN A 763 -16.13 7.46 -21.19
N ASN A 764 -16.03 6.65 -20.13
CA ASN A 764 -14.78 6.02 -19.70
C ASN A 764 -14.46 4.74 -20.49
N LEU A 765 -13.23 4.65 -20.99
CA LEU A 765 -12.73 3.51 -21.76
C LEU A 765 -12.13 2.48 -20.81
N LEU A 766 -12.66 1.24 -20.81
CA LEU A 766 -12.07 0.09 -20.13
C LEU A 766 -11.52 -0.90 -21.17
N VAL A 767 -10.21 -1.12 -21.13
CA VAL A 767 -9.51 -2.09 -21.99
C VAL A 767 -8.74 -3.08 -21.12
N LEU A 768 -8.82 -4.36 -21.48
CA LEU A 768 -8.10 -5.45 -20.82
C LEU A 768 -7.33 -6.25 -21.85
N PHE A 769 -6.15 -6.73 -21.47
CA PHE A 769 -5.48 -7.82 -22.15
C PHE A 769 -5.58 -9.08 -21.28
N GLU A 770 -6.26 -10.12 -21.77
CA GLU A 770 -6.48 -11.40 -21.11
C GLU A 770 -5.61 -12.50 -21.71
N GLU A 771 -4.77 -13.12 -20.88
CA GLU A 771 -3.81 -14.12 -21.31
C GLU A 771 -4.31 -15.56 -21.29
N THR A 772 -5.24 -15.88 -20.39
CA THR A 772 -5.58 -17.25 -20.01
C THR A 772 -6.99 -17.68 -20.39
N GLY A 773 -7.85 -16.72 -20.78
CA GLY A 773 -9.24 -16.96 -21.14
C GLY A 773 -10.16 -16.74 -19.94
N GLY A 774 -10.74 -15.55 -19.86
CA GLY A 774 -11.71 -15.13 -18.84
C GLY A 774 -13.02 -14.66 -19.46
N ASN A 775 -14.09 -14.59 -18.66
CA ASN A 775 -15.40 -14.12 -19.11
C ASN A 775 -15.56 -12.61 -18.84
N PRO A 776 -15.47 -11.74 -19.87
CA PRO A 776 -15.57 -10.30 -19.66
C PRO A 776 -16.99 -9.83 -19.33
N PHE A 777 -18.04 -10.62 -19.64
CA PHE A 777 -19.43 -10.24 -19.37
C PHE A 777 -19.78 -10.17 -17.87
N GLU A 778 -18.99 -10.83 -17.02
CA GLU A 778 -19.13 -10.83 -15.56
C GLU A 778 -18.33 -9.71 -14.87
N ILE A 779 -17.49 -8.97 -15.61
CA ILE A 779 -16.75 -7.83 -15.06
C ILE A 779 -17.75 -6.78 -14.56
N SER A 780 -17.46 -6.22 -13.38
CA SER A 780 -18.28 -5.15 -12.82
C SER A 780 -17.46 -4.07 -12.13
N ILE A 781 -17.95 -2.83 -12.20
CA ILE A 781 -17.43 -1.71 -11.42
C ILE A 781 -18.08 -1.74 -10.04
N LYS A 782 -17.26 -1.63 -9.00
CA LYS A 782 -17.67 -1.67 -7.59
C LYS A 782 -17.30 -0.38 -6.88
N LEU A 783 -18.13 0.01 -5.92
CA LEU A 783 -17.80 1.04 -4.94
C LEU A 783 -17.34 0.42 -3.63
N ARG A 784 -16.38 1.07 -2.99
CA ARG A 784 -15.85 0.70 -1.68
C ARG A 784 -16.31 1.75 -0.67
N ALA A 785 -17.06 1.33 0.34
CA ALA A 785 -17.56 2.23 1.37
C ALA A 785 -17.52 1.57 2.74
N SER A 786 -17.29 2.36 3.79
CA SER A 786 -17.46 1.92 5.18
C SER A 786 -18.92 2.09 5.59
N ARG A 787 -19.75 1.06 5.39
CA ARG A 787 -21.18 1.11 5.70
C ARG A 787 -21.53 0.71 7.11
N TYR A 788 -20.96 -0.37 7.62
CA TYR A 788 -21.24 -0.83 8.97
C TYR A 788 -20.15 -0.35 9.91
N ILE A 789 -20.56 0.28 11.00
CA ILE A 789 -19.66 0.66 12.09
C ILE A 789 -20.12 -0.03 13.37
N CYS A 790 -19.16 -0.52 14.13
CA CYS A 790 -19.39 -1.24 15.37
C CYS A 790 -18.47 -0.71 16.45
N ALA A 791 -18.88 -0.74 17.71
CA ALA A 791 -17.98 -0.47 18.83
C ALA A 791 -18.34 -1.34 20.04
N GLN A 792 -17.33 -1.66 20.85
CA GLN A 792 -17.49 -2.35 22.13
C GLN A 792 -16.63 -1.66 23.18
N VAL A 793 -17.26 -1.02 24.16
CA VAL A 793 -16.56 -0.32 25.25
C VAL A 793 -17.13 -0.77 26.59
N SER A 794 -16.25 -1.16 27.52
CA SER A 794 -16.63 -1.63 28.86
C SER A 794 -16.46 -0.57 29.93
N GLU A 795 -17.14 -0.73 31.07
CA GLU A 795 -16.93 0.07 32.29
C GLU A 795 -15.48 0.03 32.81
N SER A 796 -14.66 -0.91 32.31
CA SER A 796 -13.25 -1.04 32.66
C SER A 796 -12.28 -0.41 31.65
N HIS A 797 -12.80 0.22 30.58
CA HIS A 797 -12.00 1.07 29.71
C HIS A 797 -11.60 2.37 30.42
N TYR A 798 -10.71 3.13 29.80
CA TYR A 798 -10.30 4.45 30.28
C TYR A 798 -11.09 5.53 29.53
N PRO A 799 -11.22 6.75 30.10
CA PRO A 799 -11.77 7.88 29.36
C PRO A 799 -10.99 8.13 28.07
N PRO A 800 -11.65 8.61 27.00
CA PRO A 800 -10.98 8.95 25.75
C PRO A 800 -9.77 9.85 25.97
N VAL A 801 -8.67 9.59 25.25
CA VAL A 801 -7.37 10.25 25.50
C VAL A 801 -7.46 11.78 25.30
N HIS A 802 -8.32 12.27 24.40
CA HIS A 802 -8.51 13.71 24.17
C HIS A 802 -9.14 14.47 25.35
N LYS A 803 -9.78 13.78 26.32
CA LYS A 803 -10.26 14.42 27.57
C LYS A 803 -9.11 14.77 28.52
N TRP A 804 -7.91 14.23 28.27
CA TRP A 804 -6.71 14.50 29.03
C TRP A 804 -6.01 15.71 28.42
N SER A 805 -5.86 16.78 29.19
CA SER A 805 -5.14 17.99 28.77
C SER A 805 -3.93 18.22 29.64
N ASN A 806 -2.86 18.74 29.05
CA ASN A 806 -1.78 19.38 29.78
C ASN A 806 -2.25 20.80 30.10
N GLY A 807 -2.61 21.09 31.36
CA GLY A 807 -2.87 22.48 31.78
C GLY A 807 -1.62 23.36 31.63
N ASP A 808 -1.79 24.68 31.63
CA ASP A 808 -0.69 25.67 31.57
C ASP A 808 0.36 25.50 32.69
N ASP A 809 0.07 24.68 33.71
CA ASP A 809 0.94 24.31 34.83
C ASP A 809 1.50 22.87 34.74
N GLY A 810 1.32 22.18 33.61
CA GLY A 810 1.74 20.79 33.39
C GLY A 810 0.95 19.76 34.19
N ARG A 811 -0.19 20.14 34.79
CA ARG A 811 -1.08 19.21 35.49
C ARG A 811 -2.17 18.70 34.57
N VAL A 812 -2.40 17.40 34.64
CA VAL A 812 -3.54 16.75 34.02
C VAL A 812 -4.78 17.06 34.85
N LEU A 813 -5.70 17.86 34.31
CA LEU A 813 -6.99 18.15 34.91
C LEU A 813 -8.00 17.07 34.50
N ILE A 814 -8.62 16.40 35.47
CA ILE A 814 -9.70 15.43 35.23
C ILE A 814 -10.87 15.79 36.12
N ASN A 815 -12.03 16.08 35.52
CA ASN A 815 -13.30 16.20 36.24
C ASN A 815 -14.25 15.01 36.00
N ASP A 816 -13.94 14.10 35.05
CA ASP A 816 -14.78 12.95 34.71
C ASP A 816 -13.93 11.75 34.24
N LEU A 817 -14.08 10.61 34.93
CA LEU A 817 -13.36 9.35 34.70
C LEU A 817 -14.21 8.31 33.95
N THR A 818 -15.34 8.72 33.38
CA THR A 818 -16.28 7.80 32.73
C THR A 818 -15.79 7.41 31.32
N PRO A 819 -15.74 6.12 30.96
CA PRO A 819 -15.44 5.68 29.61
C PRO A 819 -16.54 6.11 28.63
N GLU A 820 -16.17 6.35 27.39
CA GLU A 820 -17.13 6.71 26.33
C GLU A 820 -16.95 5.82 25.10
N MET A 821 -18.07 5.50 24.47
CA MET A 821 -18.09 4.89 23.15
C MET A 821 -18.26 5.98 22.09
N GLN A 822 -17.37 6.02 21.12
CA GLN A 822 -17.43 6.96 20.00
C GLN A 822 -17.78 6.22 18.70
N LEU A 823 -18.71 6.77 17.94
CA LEU A 823 -19.06 6.31 16.60
C LEU A 823 -18.95 7.46 15.62
N HIS A 824 -18.44 7.18 14.43
CA HIS A 824 -18.16 8.12 13.37
C HIS A 824 -18.33 7.46 11.99
N CYS A 825 -19.13 8.07 11.13
CA CYS A 825 -19.25 7.68 9.73
C CYS A 825 -18.22 8.44 8.88
N GLN A 826 -17.83 7.86 7.74
CA GLN A 826 -17.00 8.56 6.76
C GLN A 826 -17.62 9.92 6.35
N ASP A 827 -16.78 10.88 5.98
CA ASP A 827 -17.21 12.19 5.49
C ASP A 827 -18.29 12.08 4.42
N GLY A 828 -19.35 12.89 4.56
CA GLY A 828 -20.54 12.85 3.69
C GLY A 828 -21.64 11.87 4.15
N TYR A 829 -21.33 10.97 5.08
CA TYR A 829 -22.27 9.99 5.63
C TYR A 829 -22.77 10.36 7.02
N LYS A 830 -23.94 9.85 7.36
CA LYS A 830 -24.54 9.95 8.69
C LYS A 830 -25.00 8.57 9.15
N ILE A 831 -25.04 8.39 10.47
CA ILE A 831 -25.59 7.20 11.09
C ILE A 831 -27.09 7.18 10.80
N SER A 832 -27.51 6.27 9.92
CA SER A 832 -28.90 6.16 9.45
C SER A 832 -29.72 5.15 10.23
N SER A 833 -29.09 4.13 10.79
CA SER A 833 -29.75 3.14 11.64
C SER A 833 -28.80 2.62 12.72
N ILE A 834 -29.38 2.18 13.84
CA ILE A 834 -28.72 1.40 14.88
C ILE A 834 -29.32 -0.01 14.82
N GLU A 835 -28.56 -0.97 14.30
CA GLU A 835 -29.02 -2.35 14.11
C GLU A 835 -28.96 -3.15 15.42
N PHE A 836 -28.01 -2.80 16.31
CA PHE A 836 -27.84 -3.45 17.59
C PHE A 836 -27.31 -2.47 18.63
N ALA A 837 -27.81 -2.57 19.86
CA ALA A 837 -27.22 -1.90 21.02
C ALA A 837 -27.51 -2.71 22.29
N SER A 838 -26.47 -3.04 23.05
CA SER A 838 -26.63 -3.75 24.32
C SER A 838 -25.56 -3.32 25.32
N TYR A 839 -26.02 -2.80 26.46
CA TYR A 839 -25.20 -2.56 27.65
C TYR A 839 -25.42 -3.67 28.68
N GLY A 840 -24.37 -4.44 28.98
CA GLY A 840 -24.46 -5.61 29.85
C GLY A 840 -23.35 -6.61 29.56
N THR A 841 -23.69 -7.84 29.19
CA THR A 841 -22.73 -8.88 28.81
C THR A 841 -22.86 -9.35 27.34
N PRO A 842 -22.90 -8.42 26.36
CA PRO A 842 -23.07 -8.77 24.95
C PRO A 842 -21.98 -9.74 24.48
N GLN A 843 -22.33 -10.59 23.51
CA GLN A 843 -21.43 -11.58 22.93
C GLN A 843 -21.28 -11.35 21.42
N GLY A 844 -20.24 -11.94 20.84
CA GLY A 844 -19.98 -11.90 19.40
C GLY A 844 -19.08 -10.74 18.96
N SER A 845 -18.98 -10.58 17.65
CA SER A 845 -18.18 -9.55 16.97
C SER A 845 -19.10 -8.68 16.10
N CYS A 846 -18.55 -7.62 15.50
CA CYS A 846 -19.28 -6.78 14.54
C CYS A 846 -20.05 -7.64 13.50
N GLN A 847 -21.28 -7.26 13.17
CA GLN A 847 -22.26 -8.01 12.34
C GLN A 847 -22.78 -9.33 12.94
N LYS A 848 -22.31 -9.72 14.13
CA LYS A 848 -22.68 -10.97 14.81
C LYS A 848 -22.90 -10.74 16.30
N PHE A 849 -23.25 -9.52 16.71
CA PHE A 849 -23.53 -9.25 18.11
C PHE A 849 -24.83 -9.91 18.55
N SER A 850 -24.85 -10.37 19.80
CA SER A 850 -26.04 -10.91 20.42
C SER A 850 -26.17 -10.40 21.86
N ILE A 851 -27.41 -10.22 22.30
CA ILE A 851 -27.73 -9.85 23.68
C ILE A 851 -27.22 -10.94 24.62
N GLY A 852 -26.52 -10.55 25.68
CA GLY A 852 -26.03 -11.44 26.71
C GLY A 852 -27.08 -11.84 27.73
N THR A 853 -26.65 -12.57 28.76
CA THR A 853 -27.51 -12.90 29.92
C THR A 853 -27.85 -11.68 30.78
N CYS A 854 -27.08 -10.59 30.65
CA CYS A 854 -27.32 -9.30 31.26
C CYS A 854 -27.44 -8.22 30.18
N HIS A 855 -28.49 -7.40 30.26
CA HIS A 855 -28.77 -6.33 29.31
C HIS A 855 -29.66 -5.25 29.91
N ALA A 856 -29.32 -3.98 29.71
CA ALA A 856 -30.18 -2.84 30.03
C ALA A 856 -31.16 -2.56 28.88
N SER A 857 -32.47 -2.62 29.14
CA SER A 857 -33.52 -2.55 28.12
C SER A 857 -33.60 -1.22 27.35
N ASN A 858 -33.03 -0.14 27.87
CA ASN A 858 -32.98 1.17 27.23
C ASN A 858 -31.70 1.41 26.40
N SER A 859 -30.80 0.42 26.29
CA SER A 859 -29.54 0.56 25.56
C SER A 859 -29.76 1.11 24.14
N LEU A 860 -30.73 0.54 23.42
CA LEU A 860 -31.06 0.94 22.05
C LEU A 860 -31.63 2.36 21.97
N SER A 861 -32.53 2.74 22.87
CA SER A 861 -33.13 4.08 22.84
C SER A 861 -32.11 5.17 23.13
N VAL A 862 -31.22 4.96 24.12
CA VAL A 862 -30.17 5.92 24.49
C VAL A 862 -29.19 6.12 23.34
N VAL A 863 -28.72 5.03 22.75
CA VAL A 863 -27.78 5.09 21.61
C VAL A 863 -28.45 5.74 20.40
N SER A 864 -29.71 5.38 20.10
CA SER A 864 -30.46 5.95 18.98
C SER A 864 -30.64 7.46 19.11
N GLU A 865 -31.00 7.95 20.30
CA GLU A 865 -31.15 9.38 20.58
C GLU A 865 -29.83 10.14 20.44
N ALA A 866 -28.72 9.53 20.85
CA ALA A 866 -27.40 10.15 20.76
C ALA A 866 -26.84 10.19 19.33
N CYS A 867 -27.13 9.18 18.50
CA CYS A 867 -26.39 8.91 17.27
C CYS A 867 -27.16 9.10 15.95
N LEU A 868 -28.47 8.81 15.92
CA LEU A 868 -29.21 8.82 14.65
C LEU A 868 -29.20 10.21 13.97
N GLY A 869 -28.96 10.22 12.66
CA GLY A 869 -28.92 11.43 11.83
C GLY A 869 -27.66 12.29 12.00
N ARG A 870 -26.69 11.86 12.82
CA ARG A 870 -25.42 12.54 13.03
C ARG A 870 -24.29 11.84 12.26
N ASN A 871 -23.27 12.59 11.85
CA ASN A 871 -22.06 11.99 11.29
C ASN A 871 -21.23 11.28 12.38
N SER A 872 -21.24 11.83 13.60
CA SER A 872 -20.58 11.24 14.76
C SER A 872 -21.38 11.45 16.05
N CYS A 873 -21.12 10.60 17.04
CA CYS A 873 -21.72 10.67 18.37
C CYS A 873 -20.80 10.06 19.44
N SER A 874 -21.03 10.44 20.69
CA SER A 874 -20.41 9.82 21.87
C SER A 874 -21.50 9.39 22.85
N VAL A 875 -21.30 8.24 23.50
CA VAL A 875 -22.20 7.70 24.53
C VAL A 875 -21.37 7.31 25.76
N GLU A 876 -21.66 7.92 26.90
CA GLU A 876 -21.03 7.56 28.18
C GLU A 876 -21.41 6.13 28.61
N VAL A 877 -20.40 5.33 28.93
CA VAL A 877 -20.57 3.94 29.35
C VAL A 877 -20.69 3.90 30.87
N SER A 878 -21.90 4.16 31.37
CA SER A 878 -22.20 4.14 32.80
C SER A 878 -23.61 3.66 33.10
N ASN A 879 -23.82 3.16 34.32
CA ASN A 879 -25.15 2.78 34.81
C ASN A 879 -26.10 3.98 34.92
N LEU A 880 -25.58 5.20 35.06
CA LEU A 880 -26.40 6.40 35.16
C LEU A 880 -27.07 6.72 33.82
N VAL A 881 -26.30 6.63 32.73
CA VAL A 881 -26.75 6.99 31.37
C VAL A 881 -27.51 5.84 30.71
N LEU A 882 -27.07 4.60 30.92
CA LEU A 882 -27.63 3.41 30.25
C LEU A 882 -28.70 2.70 31.09
N GLY A 883 -29.50 3.45 31.85
CA GLY A 883 -30.76 2.96 32.44
C GLY A 883 -30.66 2.10 33.69
N GLY A 884 -29.60 2.27 34.49
CA GLY A 884 -29.38 1.56 35.75
C GLY A 884 -28.29 0.49 35.65
N ASP A 885 -28.15 -0.30 36.71
CA ASP A 885 -27.21 -1.43 36.77
C ASP A 885 -27.94 -2.74 36.42
N PRO A 886 -27.85 -3.23 35.16
CA PRO A 886 -28.57 -4.43 34.73
C PRO A 886 -28.02 -5.72 35.37
N CYS A 887 -26.79 -5.70 35.89
CA CYS A 887 -26.20 -6.83 36.60
C CYS A 887 -25.13 -6.40 37.61
N ARG A 888 -25.54 -6.36 38.89
CA ARG A 888 -24.67 -5.98 40.00
C ARG A 888 -23.41 -6.84 40.06
N ARG A 889 -22.27 -6.16 40.29
CA ARG A 889 -20.91 -6.75 40.44
C ARG A 889 -20.34 -7.39 39.18
N ILE A 890 -20.99 -7.24 38.04
CA ILE A 890 -20.44 -7.61 36.74
C ILE A 890 -19.94 -6.34 36.07
N ILE A 891 -18.82 -6.40 35.34
CA ILE A 891 -18.37 -5.31 34.48
C ILE A 891 -19.23 -5.33 33.22
N LYS A 892 -19.91 -4.23 32.93
CA LYS A 892 -20.78 -4.13 31.76
C LYS A 892 -20.03 -3.58 30.57
N THR A 893 -20.43 -4.03 29.39
CA THR A 893 -19.93 -3.59 28.09
C THR A 893 -21.10 -3.07 27.27
N LEU A 894 -20.94 -1.87 26.72
CA LEU A 894 -21.80 -1.33 25.67
C LEU A 894 -21.25 -1.82 24.33
N ALA A 895 -22.05 -2.61 23.62
CA ALA A 895 -21.78 -3.02 22.25
C ALA A 895 -22.84 -2.42 21.32
N VAL A 896 -22.42 -1.78 20.24
CA VAL A 896 -23.30 -1.14 19.24
C VAL A 896 -22.90 -1.53 17.83
N GLU A 897 -23.90 -1.71 16.97
CA GLU A 897 -23.77 -1.82 15.52
C GLU A 897 -24.69 -0.79 14.86
N ALA A 898 -24.14 -0.05 13.90
CA ALA A 898 -24.83 1.02 13.21
C ALA A 898 -24.49 1.02 11.71
N ILE A 899 -25.41 1.56 10.90
CA ILE A 899 -25.22 1.73 9.46
C ILE A 899 -25.06 3.21 9.12
N CYS A 900 -24.06 3.50 8.31
CA CYS A 900 -23.80 4.80 7.70
C CYS A 900 -24.42 4.86 6.31
N SER A 901 -25.14 5.94 6.00
CA SER A 901 -25.63 6.22 4.65
C SER A 901 -25.38 7.67 4.22
N SER A 902 -25.28 7.87 2.91
CA SER A 902 -25.09 9.20 2.33
C SER A 902 -26.32 10.08 2.57
N SER A 903 -26.07 11.34 2.87
CA SER A 903 -27.10 12.37 3.02
C SER A 903 -27.92 12.64 1.75
N SER A 904 -27.47 12.19 0.57
CA SER A 904 -28.18 12.33 -0.71
C SER A 904 -29.27 11.28 -0.96
N ASN A 905 -29.38 10.23 -0.14
CA ASN A 905 -30.41 9.18 -0.29
C ASN A 905 -31.64 9.37 0.62
N VAL A 906 -31.75 10.50 1.32
CA VAL A 906 -32.94 10.84 2.12
C VAL A 906 -33.85 11.75 1.30
N GLY A 907 -34.68 11.16 0.44
CA GLY A 907 -35.84 11.87 -0.12
C GLY A 907 -36.28 11.46 -1.51
N TYR A 908 -36.85 10.26 -1.67
CA TYR A 908 -38.07 10.04 -2.49
C TYR A 908 -38.79 8.79 -1.95
N ALA A 909 -39.23 8.89 -0.70
CA ALA A 909 -40.29 8.04 -0.18
C ALA A 909 -41.49 8.95 0.11
N GLN A 910 -42.53 8.81 -0.72
CA GLN A 910 -43.90 9.33 -0.56
C GLN A 910 -44.09 10.85 -0.51
N PHE A 911 -44.60 11.41 -1.61
CA PHE A 911 -45.99 11.90 -1.69
C PHE A 911 -46.57 11.62 -3.07
#